data_AF-A0A7X0D357-F1
#
_entry.id   AF-A0A7X0D357-F1
#
_cell.length_a   1.000
_cell.length_b   1.000
_cell.length_c   1.000
_cell.angle_alpha   90.00
_cell.angle_beta   90.00
_cell.angle_gamma   90.00
#
_symmetry.space_group_name_H-M   'P 1'
#
loop_
_entity.id
_entity.type
_entity.pdbx_description
1 polymer ?
#
loop_
_entity_poly.entity_id
_entity_poly.type
_entity_poly.pdbx_seq_one_letter_code
_entity_poly.pdbx_strand_id
1 'polypeptide(L)'
;MASKIVKTSVKSSVTSSDPAKIAAVASTRPDAIESAPSQAMASTLVEAAALVAPTYTQVLLTTGNDNSNQSADGRYKIQGLAGNDTITVAANSTGGDYLDGGDGIDTLNAANSSDFLDGGSGNDVLNGNGGDDILRGGAGADTLNGGAGIDAADYRNSDAGVTLTLAVDPTKTSRGVGGHANGDTVGGIENVFGSAHDDRLTGNLLSNLLVGGLGSDILRGMDGDDVLIGDDMLDVDMDGTPDDEDADGIPDGVNTTAAGGDDTLDGGFGNDRLFGGGGNDTLIGGFGNDVLYGGLGGDLLNGGDGDDLLDGGDGDDTLIANLGNDIVYGGGGNDFIDASIGDDDIHGGLGDDEIHGGAGNDEIWGDDGNDRIFASSGDDNIDGGDGDDEIEGGDGNDTLLGGAGADILKPGSGTNIVDGGDGIDTIDFSTGAAIGIDLGNHTVSGAATGTSFSNIENVTGSSQNDIIVGDSLANILTGGGGADRLVGQGGFDTADYSRSAAAVTITQTSSPANPTAVGTGLGGDAQGDELILIERIIGSAFADTLTGGDLADTFMGGVGADTITGGGGNDTAEYSSSATGVSIVLNDAGGATVSGGDAEGDLLASIENLIGSGSADILYGNSLVNRLEGGTGNDTFRTGTGGIAASGVYEYVIGGDGVDTIDYSTSTSAVAAIVFNAQSGTLPVSQGGEADGDILLLVENIIGSMFGDQLRGSEVANLLSGLDGNDNLQGLGGADTLIGGAGIDTASYSLSTAGVTVTLADSGNGTGVGGDAQGDLLSTIENLIGSTFDDILIGNSATNRLEGGAGNDTFRTGLGGSVASSVQEVVIGGDGVDTIDYSASTGAVYARLFSSTTGVGFSQGGHADGDVLAQMENAIGSNFNDRLEGTEFANSLSGGLGDDLLIGFAGADTLIGGGGVDMADYTASTAAVNVQLHATATTQAVGGHAEGDLLNGIESVTGSAFNDLLVGSTGANKLISGTGNDTLLGGSGNDILSATGTSAASGQKQLFGDGVNDGGTAGVDQFRIFGGTNFIRDYQTGEDVILNSSLTSNPSLVAIGLSGVSYYAASLTGTTHQTYVIFGATSALTSAQAVASMTTFVQNDLFVDVNLIA
;
A
#
# COMPACT_ATOMS: atom_id res chain seq x y z
N MET A 1 3.35 22.92 -12.44
CA MET A 1 1.89 22.97 -12.21
C MET A 1 1.54 21.61 -11.62
N ALA A 2 1.02 21.56 -10.40
CA ALA A 2 0.45 20.34 -9.83
C ALA A 2 -0.42 20.68 -8.61
N SER A 3 -1.42 19.82 -8.42
CA SER A 3 -2.11 19.47 -7.17
C SER A 3 -3.45 20.16 -6.83
N LYS A 4 -4.51 19.53 -7.36
CA LYS A 4 -5.66 18.96 -6.63
C LYS A 4 -5.07 17.92 -5.63
N ILE A 5 -5.37 17.81 -4.33
CA ILE A 5 -6.61 17.35 -3.66
C ILE A 5 -6.36 17.47 -2.14
N VAL A 6 -7.35 17.90 -1.35
CA VAL A 6 -7.60 17.33 0.00
C VAL A 6 -9.10 17.16 0.18
N LYS A 7 -9.54 15.91 0.33
CA LYS A 7 -10.88 15.50 0.78
C LYS A 7 -11.12 15.93 2.23
N THR A 8 -12.34 16.34 2.56
CA THR A 8 -12.98 15.96 3.84
C THR A 8 -14.50 16.12 3.71
N SER A 9 -15.20 15.04 4.04
CA SER A 9 -16.65 14.93 4.15
C SER A 9 -17.15 15.53 5.49
N VAL A 10 -18.42 15.97 5.53
CA VAL A 10 -19.49 15.59 6.49
C VAL A 10 -20.71 16.52 6.37
N LYS A 11 -21.87 15.87 6.17
CA LYS A 11 -23.29 16.24 6.39
C LYS A 11 -23.61 17.50 7.23
N SER A 12 -24.58 18.32 6.79
CA SER A 12 -25.95 18.36 7.39
C SER A 12 -26.85 19.53 6.90
N SER A 13 -28.09 19.14 6.57
CA SER A 13 -29.39 19.80 6.78
C SER A 13 -29.78 21.12 6.09
N VAL A 14 -30.64 21.00 5.06
CA VAL A 14 -32.07 21.41 5.01
C VAL A 14 -32.47 22.74 5.69
N THR A 15 -33.03 23.70 4.94
CA THR A 15 -34.46 24.08 5.01
C THR A 15 -34.86 25.27 4.11
N SER A 16 -35.93 25.03 3.33
CA SER A 16 -37.03 25.95 2.91
C SER A 16 -36.72 27.05 1.88
N SER A 17 -37.52 27.35 0.86
CA SER A 17 -38.88 26.97 0.36
C SER A 17 -39.06 27.83 -0.92
N ASP A 18 -39.68 27.49 -2.06
CA ASP A 18 -41.03 26.98 -2.38
C ASP A 18 -41.17 27.10 -3.95
N PRO A 19 -42.24 26.67 -4.66
CA PRO A 19 -42.18 25.67 -5.73
C PRO A 19 -42.84 26.13 -7.04
N ALA A 20 -42.15 26.08 -8.18
CA ALA A 20 -42.83 26.14 -9.49
C ALA A 20 -41.92 25.70 -10.63
N LYS A 21 -42.39 24.68 -11.36
CA LYS A 21 -42.06 24.28 -12.75
C LYS A 21 -40.91 23.28 -12.95
N ILE A 22 -41.19 22.00 -12.69
CA ILE A 22 -41.00 20.90 -13.65
C ILE A 22 -42.22 19.97 -13.48
N ALA A 23 -43.08 19.93 -14.49
CA ALA A 23 -44.15 18.96 -14.72
C ALA A 23 -44.70 19.17 -16.14
N ALA A 24 -45.02 18.07 -16.83
CA ALA A 24 -45.42 17.88 -18.24
C ALA A 24 -44.21 17.59 -19.17
N VAL A 25 -44.04 16.35 -19.64
CA VAL A 25 -44.96 15.65 -20.56
C VAL A 25 -45.22 14.19 -20.15
N ALA A 26 -46.43 13.91 -19.65
CA ALA A 26 -47.18 12.65 -19.82
C ALA A 26 -48.51 12.79 -19.06
N SER A 27 -49.50 13.44 -19.69
CA SER A 27 -50.92 13.32 -19.32
C SER A 27 -51.75 14.14 -20.31
N THR A 28 -52.34 13.45 -21.29
CA THR A 28 -53.63 13.83 -21.82
C THR A 28 -54.50 12.59 -22.05
N ARG A 29 -55.42 12.29 -21.13
CA ARG A 29 -56.86 12.44 -21.39
C ARG A 29 -57.72 12.28 -20.11
N PRO A 30 -58.94 12.86 -20.11
CA PRO A 30 -59.68 13.20 -18.90
C PRO A 30 -60.79 12.20 -18.53
N ASP A 31 -61.10 12.16 -17.23
CA ASP A 31 -62.30 11.57 -16.65
C ASP A 31 -63.61 12.21 -17.16
N ALA A 32 -64.59 11.37 -17.50
CA ALA A 32 -66.00 11.56 -17.16
C ALA A 32 -66.82 10.26 -17.30
N ILE A 33 -67.43 9.87 -16.19
CA ILE A 33 -68.36 8.76 -15.95
C ILE A 33 -69.72 9.01 -16.64
N GLU A 34 -70.29 8.00 -17.33
CA GLU A 34 -71.74 7.65 -17.23
C GLU A 34 -72.12 6.27 -17.84
N SER A 35 -72.62 5.39 -16.96
CA SER A 35 -73.69 4.38 -17.14
C SER A 35 -73.73 3.37 -18.30
N ALA A 36 -73.56 2.09 -17.94
CA ALA A 36 -74.17 0.81 -18.39
C ALA A 36 -75.10 0.78 -19.65
N PRO A 37 -75.14 -0.34 -20.41
CA PRO A 37 -76.04 -1.43 -20.01
C PRO A 37 -75.56 -2.87 -20.34
N SER A 38 -76.11 -3.81 -19.57
CA SER A 38 -76.31 -5.21 -19.93
C SER A 38 -76.98 -5.39 -21.31
N GLN A 39 -76.57 -6.40 -22.08
CA GLN A 39 -77.42 -7.46 -22.69
C GLN A 39 -76.59 -8.28 -23.69
N ALA A 40 -76.36 -9.56 -23.41
CA ALA A 40 -77.20 -10.70 -23.79
C ALA A 40 -77.02 -11.13 -25.26
N MET A 41 -76.53 -12.36 -25.45
CA MET A 41 -76.93 -13.20 -26.58
C MET A 41 -77.30 -14.59 -26.08
N ALA A 42 -78.44 -15.04 -26.57
CA ALA A 42 -79.25 -16.13 -26.06
C ALA A 42 -79.00 -17.45 -26.79
N SER A 43 -79.28 -18.57 -26.12
CA SER A 43 -80.07 -19.63 -26.76
C SER A 43 -80.93 -20.40 -25.75
N THR A 44 -82.10 -20.82 -26.23
CA THR A 44 -83.32 -21.18 -25.51
C THR A 44 -83.53 -22.68 -25.26
N LEU A 45 -84.03 -23.00 -24.06
CA LEU A 45 -85.06 -24.00 -23.65
C LEU A 45 -84.94 -25.48 -24.07
N VAL A 46 -84.82 -26.38 -23.07
CA VAL A 46 -85.79 -27.47 -22.76
C VAL A 46 -85.81 -27.74 -21.24
N GLU A 47 -87.01 -27.97 -20.70
CA GLU A 47 -87.38 -28.27 -19.31
C GLU A 47 -86.93 -29.64 -18.76
N ALA A 48 -86.95 -29.71 -17.42
CA ALA A 48 -87.13 -30.86 -16.51
C ALA A 48 -85.84 -31.55 -16.04
N ALA A 49 -85.62 -31.83 -14.75
CA ALA A 49 -86.54 -31.89 -13.62
C ALA A 49 -85.77 -31.62 -12.31
N ALA A 50 -86.50 -31.10 -11.33
CA ALA A 50 -86.07 -31.00 -9.95
C ALA A 50 -85.48 -32.32 -9.44
N LEU A 51 -84.21 -32.31 -9.04
CA LEU A 51 -83.78 -33.09 -7.90
C LEU A 51 -83.75 -32.16 -6.68
N VAL A 52 -84.49 -32.58 -5.67
CA VAL A 52 -84.50 -31.97 -4.34
C VAL A 52 -83.06 -31.97 -3.82
N ALA A 53 -82.49 -30.78 -3.62
CA ALA A 53 -81.26 -30.61 -2.85
C ALA A 53 -81.48 -31.15 -1.44
N PRO A 54 -80.64 -32.06 -0.92
CA PRO A 54 -80.74 -32.41 0.47
C PRO A 54 -80.18 -31.26 1.32
N THR A 55 -80.94 -30.87 2.33
CA THR A 55 -80.49 -29.96 3.38
C THR A 55 -79.47 -30.66 4.27
N TYR A 56 -78.26 -30.14 4.41
CA TYR A 56 -77.35 -30.55 5.49
C TYR A 56 -76.65 -29.35 6.13
N THR A 57 -76.71 -29.32 7.46
CA THR A 57 -76.00 -28.43 8.40
C THR A 57 -75.04 -29.30 9.22
N GLN A 58 -74.30 -30.20 8.56
CA GLN A 58 -73.65 -31.31 9.23
C GLN A 58 -72.29 -31.58 8.59
N VAL A 59 -71.22 -31.28 9.34
CA VAL A 59 -69.94 -31.97 9.15
C VAL A 59 -70.20 -33.42 9.56
N LEU A 60 -70.18 -34.33 8.59
CA LEU A 60 -70.22 -35.76 8.86
C LEU A 60 -68.78 -36.21 9.03
N LEU A 61 -68.43 -36.73 10.22
CA LEU A 61 -67.13 -37.34 10.52
C LEU A 61 -67.40 -38.82 10.79
N THR A 62 -66.65 -39.72 10.16
CA THR A 62 -66.99 -41.16 10.16
C THR A 62 -66.08 -42.02 11.04
N THR A 63 -64.89 -41.54 11.44
CA THR A 63 -64.07 -42.20 12.46
C THR A 63 -63.72 -41.28 13.65
N GLY A 64 -63.14 -41.85 14.71
CA GLY A 64 -63.46 -41.48 16.10
C GLY A 64 -62.50 -40.55 16.83
N ASN A 65 -61.71 -39.69 16.17
CA ASN A 65 -60.63 -38.95 16.84
C ASN A 65 -60.35 -37.53 16.31
N ASP A 66 -61.27 -36.91 15.56
CA ASP A 66 -60.99 -35.68 14.81
C ASP A 66 -61.22 -34.39 15.61
N ASN A 67 -60.52 -33.31 15.23
CA ASN A 67 -60.65 -31.99 15.84
C ASN A 67 -61.25 -30.99 14.84
N SER A 68 -62.41 -30.43 15.16
CA SER A 68 -63.08 -29.42 14.33
C SER A 68 -63.23 -28.11 15.10
N ASN A 69 -62.73 -27.01 14.54
CA ASN A 69 -62.97 -25.66 15.05
C ASN A 69 -63.60 -24.79 13.96
N GLN A 70 -64.65 -24.05 14.31
CA GLN A 70 -65.23 -23.05 13.42
C GLN A 70 -64.90 -21.65 13.93
N SER A 71 -64.32 -20.83 13.07
CA SER A 71 -64.04 -19.42 13.31
C SER A 71 -65.31 -18.57 13.19
N ALA A 72 -65.30 -17.38 13.79
CA ALA A 72 -66.45 -16.47 13.82
C ALA A 72 -66.82 -15.90 12.43
N ASP A 73 -65.91 -15.96 11.47
CA ASP A 73 -66.08 -15.59 10.07
C ASP A 73 -66.71 -16.71 9.21
N GLY A 74 -66.95 -17.88 9.80
CA GLY A 74 -67.59 -19.00 9.13
C GLY A 74 -66.64 -20.12 8.72
N ARG A 75 -65.31 -19.89 8.72
CA ARG A 75 -64.29 -20.88 8.33
C ARG A 75 -64.23 -22.08 9.26
N TYR A 76 -64.22 -23.28 8.71
CA TYR A 76 -63.96 -24.54 9.39
C TYR A 76 -62.48 -24.91 9.24
N LYS A 77 -61.85 -25.28 10.36
CA LYS A 77 -60.57 -26.00 10.38
C LYS A 77 -60.83 -27.39 10.93
N ILE A 78 -60.71 -28.41 10.09
CA ILE A 78 -61.03 -29.80 10.41
C ILE A 78 -59.77 -30.64 10.19
N GLN A 79 -59.31 -31.35 11.22
CA GLN A 79 -58.15 -32.24 11.15
C GLN A 79 -58.58 -33.67 11.48
N GLY A 80 -58.57 -34.53 10.46
CA GLY A 80 -58.59 -35.97 10.58
C GLY A 80 -57.27 -36.49 11.14
N LEU A 81 -57.32 -37.60 11.87
CA LEU A 81 -56.12 -38.25 12.41
C LEU A 81 -55.90 -39.58 11.65
N ALA A 82 -55.45 -40.64 12.30
CA ALA A 82 -55.29 -41.93 11.62
C ALA A 82 -56.64 -42.66 11.47
N GLY A 83 -56.98 -43.07 10.25
CA GLY A 83 -58.23 -43.74 9.90
C GLY A 83 -58.68 -43.39 8.48
N ASN A 84 -59.63 -44.15 7.93
CA ASN A 84 -60.28 -43.77 6.66
C ASN A 84 -61.44 -42.84 6.97
N ASP A 85 -61.28 -41.57 6.70
CA ASP A 85 -62.21 -40.52 7.03
C ASP A 85 -63.03 -40.04 5.83
N THR A 86 -64.16 -39.42 6.12
CA THR A 86 -65.00 -38.78 5.11
C THR A 86 -65.42 -37.47 5.72
N ILE A 87 -64.88 -36.37 5.20
CA ILE A 87 -65.11 -35.01 5.67
C ILE A 87 -65.95 -34.32 4.60
N THR A 88 -67.05 -33.69 5.00
CA THR A 88 -67.94 -32.98 4.07
C THR A 88 -68.41 -31.70 4.72
N VAL A 89 -68.10 -30.57 4.09
CA VAL A 89 -68.62 -29.27 4.47
C VAL A 89 -69.84 -28.94 3.62
N ALA A 90 -70.75 -28.15 4.18
CA ALA A 90 -71.98 -27.79 3.47
C ALA A 90 -71.67 -26.77 2.38
N ALA A 91 -72.21 -26.98 1.18
CA ALA A 91 -72.06 -26.11 0.00
C ALA A 91 -72.50 -24.64 0.17
N ASN A 92 -73.06 -24.26 1.32
CA ASN A 92 -73.42 -22.88 1.65
C ASN A 92 -72.55 -22.26 2.77
N SER A 93 -71.43 -22.92 3.11
CA SER A 93 -70.33 -22.28 3.85
C SER A 93 -69.86 -21.05 3.07
N THR A 94 -69.41 -20.03 3.79
CA THR A 94 -69.05 -18.73 3.21
C THR A 94 -67.64 -18.29 3.58
N GLY A 95 -66.87 -19.16 4.24
CA GLY A 95 -65.49 -18.87 4.62
C GLY A 95 -64.61 -19.99 4.10
N GLY A 96 -63.41 -19.65 3.63
CA GLY A 96 -62.44 -20.62 3.12
C GLY A 96 -62.04 -21.66 4.17
N ASP A 97 -62.48 -22.88 3.94
CA ASP A 97 -62.43 -24.00 4.87
C ASP A 97 -61.09 -24.77 4.70
N TYR A 98 -60.47 -25.21 5.80
CA TYR A 98 -59.27 -26.06 5.80
C TYR A 98 -59.65 -27.48 6.23
N LEU A 99 -59.50 -28.44 5.32
CA LEU A 99 -59.84 -29.86 5.51
C LEU A 99 -58.57 -30.70 5.40
N ASP A 100 -58.24 -31.43 6.46
CA ASP A 100 -57.06 -32.29 6.56
C ASP A 100 -57.51 -33.72 6.88
N GLY A 101 -57.13 -34.70 6.05
CA GLY A 101 -57.54 -36.11 6.10
C GLY A 101 -56.73 -36.93 7.09
N GLY A 102 -55.39 -36.83 7.04
CA GLY A 102 -54.47 -37.54 7.93
C GLY A 102 -53.93 -38.85 7.32
N ASP A 103 -53.78 -39.90 8.14
CA ASP A 103 -53.28 -41.20 7.64
C ASP A 103 -54.48 -42.11 7.31
N GLY A 104 -54.71 -42.48 6.05
CA GLY A 104 -55.81 -43.37 5.68
C GLY A 104 -56.28 -43.22 4.23
N ILE A 105 -57.38 -43.89 3.87
CA ILE A 105 -58.04 -43.61 2.57
C ILE A 105 -59.25 -42.74 2.86
N ASP A 106 -59.13 -41.48 2.48
CA ASP A 106 -60.00 -40.39 2.91
C ASP A 106 -60.84 -39.83 1.76
N THR A 107 -61.91 -39.12 2.12
CA THR A 107 -62.77 -38.44 1.15
C THR A 107 -63.16 -37.08 1.68
N LEU A 108 -62.58 -36.02 1.10
CA LEU A 108 -62.77 -34.62 1.47
C LEU A 108 -63.70 -33.94 0.46
N ASN A 109 -64.73 -33.27 0.95
CA ASN A 109 -65.67 -32.52 0.11
C ASN A 109 -65.84 -31.12 0.71
N ALA A 110 -65.35 -30.12 -0.02
CA ALA A 110 -65.38 -28.72 0.34
C ALA A 110 -66.74 -28.05 0.06
N ALA A 111 -66.86 -26.76 0.36
CA ALA A 111 -68.06 -25.96 0.15
C ALA A 111 -68.08 -25.34 -1.26
N ASN A 112 -68.70 -24.17 -1.44
CA ASN A 112 -68.59 -23.39 -2.69
C ASN A 112 -67.76 -22.10 -2.46
N SER A 113 -66.88 -22.12 -1.45
CA SER A 113 -65.94 -21.06 -1.12
C SER A 113 -64.53 -21.55 -1.45
N SER A 114 -63.58 -20.64 -1.65
CA SER A 114 -62.16 -20.99 -1.83
C SER A 114 -61.60 -21.70 -0.61
N ASP A 115 -61.38 -22.99 -0.70
CA ASP A 115 -61.05 -23.90 0.39
C ASP A 115 -59.64 -24.54 0.20
N PHE A 116 -59.06 -25.07 1.28
CA PHE A 116 -57.79 -25.81 1.26
C PHE A 116 -58.02 -27.25 1.72
N LEU A 117 -57.67 -28.23 0.88
CA LEU A 117 -57.86 -29.66 1.14
C LEU A 117 -56.51 -30.38 1.16
N ASP A 118 -56.21 -31.10 2.24
CA ASP A 118 -55.00 -31.93 2.43
C ASP A 118 -55.39 -33.39 2.69
N GLY A 119 -55.10 -34.30 1.77
CA GLY A 119 -55.45 -35.72 1.87
C GLY A 119 -54.59 -36.47 2.90
N GLY A 120 -53.28 -36.19 2.93
CA GLY A 120 -52.34 -36.83 3.83
C GLY A 120 -51.73 -38.11 3.22
N SER A 121 -51.81 -39.25 3.89
CA SER A 121 -51.23 -40.51 3.41
C SER A 121 -52.30 -41.54 3.06
N GLY A 122 -52.44 -41.88 1.78
CA GLY A 122 -53.26 -42.97 1.27
C GLY A 122 -53.79 -42.68 -0.12
N ASN A 123 -54.94 -43.25 -0.49
CA ASN A 123 -55.51 -43.08 -1.82
C ASN A 123 -56.82 -42.30 -1.71
N ASP A 124 -56.71 -40.99 -1.68
CA ASP A 124 -57.72 -40.08 -1.19
C ASP A 124 -58.57 -39.50 -2.33
N VAL A 125 -59.73 -38.96 -1.97
CA VAL A 125 -60.62 -38.27 -2.91
C VAL A 125 -60.91 -36.87 -2.39
N LEU A 126 -60.38 -35.86 -3.08
CA LEU A 126 -60.53 -34.44 -2.76
C LEU A 126 -61.47 -33.80 -3.78
N ASN A 127 -62.56 -33.19 -3.32
CA ASN A 127 -63.52 -32.48 -4.15
C ASN A 127 -63.69 -31.04 -3.64
N GLY A 128 -63.17 -30.05 -4.38
CA GLY A 128 -63.31 -28.61 -4.08
C GLY A 128 -64.75 -28.11 -4.24
N ASN A 129 -65.38 -28.51 -5.34
CA ASN A 129 -66.71 -28.12 -5.83
C ASN A 129 -66.74 -26.73 -6.47
N GLY A 130 -66.64 -25.64 -5.72
CA GLY A 130 -66.60 -24.33 -6.35
C GLY A 130 -66.01 -23.26 -5.46
N GLY A 131 -65.62 -22.14 -6.06
CA GLY A 131 -64.60 -21.30 -5.44
C GLY A 131 -63.23 -21.69 -5.98
N ASP A 132 -62.20 -20.97 -5.55
CA ASP A 132 -60.82 -21.17 -6.01
C ASP A 132 -60.10 -22.03 -4.96
N ASP A 133 -60.02 -23.33 -5.20
CA ASP A 133 -59.63 -24.32 -4.19
C ASP A 133 -58.17 -24.77 -4.34
N ILE A 134 -57.47 -25.01 -3.23
CA ILE A 134 -56.13 -25.64 -3.21
C ILE A 134 -56.25 -27.10 -2.76
N LEU A 135 -55.83 -28.03 -3.61
CA LEU A 135 -55.94 -29.48 -3.38
C LEU A 135 -54.55 -30.12 -3.29
N ARG A 136 -54.21 -30.63 -2.10
CA ARG A 136 -52.99 -31.40 -1.83
C ARG A 136 -53.35 -32.86 -1.54
N GLY A 137 -53.06 -33.77 -2.46
CA GLY A 137 -53.33 -35.21 -2.28
C GLY A 137 -52.47 -35.83 -1.19
N GLY A 138 -51.14 -35.69 -1.31
CA GLY A 138 -50.18 -36.27 -0.41
C GLY A 138 -49.66 -37.63 -0.92
N ALA A 139 -49.37 -38.57 -0.02
CA ALA A 139 -48.73 -39.82 -0.41
C ALA A 139 -49.74 -40.90 -0.82
N GLY A 140 -49.89 -41.13 -2.11
CA GLY A 140 -50.51 -42.34 -2.66
C GLY A 140 -51.03 -42.15 -4.07
N ALA A 141 -52.23 -42.64 -4.37
CA ALA A 141 -52.84 -42.47 -5.69
C ALA A 141 -54.24 -41.89 -5.54
N ASP A 142 -54.29 -40.58 -5.66
CA ASP A 142 -55.37 -39.73 -5.20
C ASP A 142 -56.26 -39.28 -6.38
N THR A 143 -57.43 -38.75 -6.05
CA THR A 143 -58.33 -38.10 -7.01
C THR A 143 -58.55 -36.65 -6.58
N LEU A 144 -58.01 -35.72 -7.37
CA LEU A 144 -58.12 -34.28 -7.14
C LEU A 144 -59.12 -33.72 -8.15
N ASN A 145 -60.29 -33.28 -7.65
CA ASN A 145 -61.30 -32.59 -8.45
C ASN A 145 -61.47 -31.17 -7.90
N GLY A 146 -60.98 -30.15 -8.60
CA GLY A 146 -61.18 -28.74 -8.19
C GLY A 146 -62.65 -28.36 -8.29
N GLY A 147 -63.16 -28.24 -9.51
CA GLY A 147 -64.59 -28.05 -9.74
C GLY A 147 -64.89 -26.81 -10.56
N ALA A 148 -65.44 -25.77 -9.93
CA ALA A 148 -65.83 -24.54 -10.58
C ALA A 148 -65.18 -23.33 -9.91
N GLY A 149 -64.16 -22.78 -10.55
CA GLY A 149 -63.35 -21.67 -10.06
C GLY A 149 -62.01 -21.75 -10.77
N ILE A 150 -60.98 -21.15 -10.18
CA ILE A 150 -59.58 -21.36 -10.54
C ILE A 150 -58.98 -22.24 -9.45
N ASP A 151 -58.78 -23.51 -9.76
CA ASP A 151 -58.39 -24.51 -8.76
C ASP A 151 -56.92 -24.92 -8.94
N ALA A 152 -56.23 -25.18 -7.83
CA ALA A 152 -54.80 -25.51 -7.80
C ALA A 152 -54.52 -26.92 -7.26
N ALA A 153 -53.67 -27.67 -7.97
CA ALA A 153 -53.06 -28.88 -7.43
C ALA A 153 -51.71 -28.54 -6.78
N ASP A 154 -51.54 -28.89 -5.49
CA ASP A 154 -50.37 -28.51 -4.70
C ASP A 154 -49.51 -29.72 -4.33
N TYR A 155 -48.30 -29.79 -4.90
CA TYR A 155 -47.31 -30.84 -4.68
C TYR A 155 -46.06 -30.38 -3.91
N ARG A 156 -46.05 -29.18 -3.30
CA ARG A 156 -44.86 -28.60 -2.65
C ARG A 156 -44.23 -29.45 -1.55
N ASN A 157 -45.03 -30.32 -0.93
CA ASN A 157 -44.55 -31.25 0.10
C ASN A 157 -44.04 -32.59 -0.46
N SER A 158 -43.94 -32.75 -1.77
CA SER A 158 -43.46 -33.98 -2.40
C SER A 158 -41.95 -34.15 -2.19
N ASP A 159 -41.54 -35.33 -1.70
CA ASP A 159 -40.13 -35.68 -1.49
C ASP A 159 -39.40 -36.10 -2.78
N ALA A 160 -40.02 -35.91 -3.96
CA ALA A 160 -39.43 -36.15 -5.27
C ALA A 160 -40.18 -35.35 -6.36
N GLY A 161 -39.51 -35.12 -7.49
CA GLY A 161 -40.09 -34.44 -8.65
C GLY A 161 -41.34 -35.11 -9.20
N VAL A 162 -42.25 -34.28 -9.67
CA VAL A 162 -43.59 -34.54 -10.16
C VAL A 162 -43.67 -34.23 -11.65
N THR A 163 -44.36 -35.10 -12.39
CA THR A 163 -44.73 -34.87 -13.77
C THR A 163 -46.24 -34.85 -13.88
N LEU A 164 -46.80 -33.70 -14.26
CA LEU A 164 -48.23 -33.50 -14.45
C LEU A 164 -48.51 -32.71 -15.72
N THR A 165 -49.37 -33.26 -16.58
CA THR A 165 -49.95 -32.54 -17.71
C THR A 165 -51.43 -32.39 -17.48
N LEU A 166 -51.94 -31.16 -17.47
CA LEU A 166 -53.36 -30.89 -17.34
C LEU A 166 -54.12 -31.41 -18.57
N ALA A 167 -55.40 -31.72 -18.38
CA ALA A 167 -56.22 -32.16 -19.49
C ALA A 167 -56.58 -30.95 -20.37
N VAL A 168 -56.27 -31.04 -21.67
CA VAL A 168 -56.66 -30.04 -22.69
C VAL A 168 -58.15 -29.66 -22.61
N ASP A 169 -59.01 -30.59 -22.20
CA ASP A 169 -60.39 -30.31 -21.81
C ASP A 169 -60.48 -30.38 -20.27
N PRO A 170 -60.69 -29.26 -19.56
CA PRO A 170 -60.68 -29.21 -18.09
C PRO A 170 -61.81 -30.05 -17.46
N THR A 171 -62.82 -30.46 -18.26
CA THR A 171 -63.86 -31.41 -17.82
C THR A 171 -63.42 -32.88 -17.86
N LYS A 172 -62.17 -33.15 -18.25
CA LYS A 172 -61.55 -34.47 -18.25
C LYS A 172 -60.49 -34.55 -17.17
N THR A 173 -60.11 -35.78 -16.87
CA THR A 173 -59.06 -36.07 -15.91
C THR A 173 -57.76 -36.42 -16.61
N SER A 174 -56.65 -35.89 -16.13
CA SER A 174 -55.29 -36.35 -16.45
C SER A 174 -54.75 -37.24 -15.32
N ARG A 175 -53.50 -37.70 -15.47
CA ARG A 175 -52.83 -38.51 -14.44
C ARG A 175 -51.42 -38.01 -14.20
N GLY A 176 -51.06 -37.88 -12.92
CA GLY A 176 -49.72 -37.55 -12.48
C GLY A 176 -48.79 -38.77 -12.42
N VAL A 177 -47.49 -38.50 -12.49
CA VAL A 177 -46.41 -39.50 -12.33
C VAL A 177 -45.27 -38.87 -11.52
N GLY A 178 -44.55 -39.67 -10.72
CA GLY A 178 -43.45 -39.15 -9.88
C GLY A 178 -43.94 -38.54 -8.57
N GLY A 179 -43.08 -38.54 -7.55
CA GLY A 179 -43.39 -37.98 -6.22
C GLY A 179 -44.76 -38.37 -5.66
N HIS A 180 -45.42 -37.39 -5.06
CA HIS A 180 -46.81 -37.47 -4.59
C HIS A 180 -47.83 -37.55 -5.73
N ALA A 181 -47.52 -37.08 -6.93
CA ALA A 181 -48.43 -37.21 -8.08
C ALA A 181 -48.55 -38.64 -8.64
N ASN A 182 -47.74 -39.59 -8.17
CA ASN A 182 -47.61 -40.91 -8.77
C ASN A 182 -48.89 -41.76 -8.67
N GLY A 183 -49.68 -41.75 -9.74
CA GLY A 183 -50.91 -42.53 -9.84
C GLY A 183 -52.18 -41.70 -9.69
N ASP A 184 -52.03 -40.42 -9.34
CA ASP A 184 -53.11 -39.46 -9.14
C ASP A 184 -53.95 -39.27 -10.40
N THR A 185 -55.19 -38.85 -10.17
CA THR A 185 -56.15 -38.48 -11.21
C THR A 185 -56.61 -37.06 -10.92
N VAL A 186 -56.30 -36.14 -11.83
CA VAL A 186 -56.49 -34.68 -11.63
C VAL A 186 -57.50 -34.17 -12.64
N GLY A 187 -58.50 -33.39 -12.24
CA GLY A 187 -59.48 -32.79 -13.16
C GLY A 187 -60.11 -31.51 -12.61
N GLY A 188 -60.52 -30.60 -13.50
CA GLY A 188 -60.97 -29.25 -13.12
C GLY A 188 -59.93 -28.53 -12.28
N ILE A 189 -58.68 -28.49 -12.74
CA ILE A 189 -57.53 -27.82 -12.13
C ILE A 189 -56.90 -26.98 -13.24
N GLU A 190 -56.59 -25.73 -12.90
CA GLU A 190 -55.97 -24.75 -13.79
C GLU A 190 -54.54 -24.42 -13.34
N ASN A 191 -54.26 -24.47 -12.03
CA ASN A 191 -52.97 -24.11 -11.46
C ASN A 191 -52.24 -25.33 -10.88
N VAL A 192 -50.91 -25.36 -10.98
CA VAL A 192 -50.10 -26.45 -10.42
C VAL A 192 -48.89 -25.88 -9.70
N PHE A 193 -48.74 -26.25 -8.44
CA PHE A 193 -47.52 -26.01 -7.66
C PHE A 193 -46.71 -27.31 -7.58
N GLY A 194 -45.48 -27.28 -8.09
CA GLY A 194 -44.50 -28.35 -8.06
C GLY A 194 -43.91 -28.57 -6.67
N SER A 195 -42.83 -29.33 -6.64
CA SER A 195 -42.09 -29.77 -5.47
C SER A 195 -40.81 -28.93 -5.29
N ALA A 196 -39.85 -29.41 -4.50
CA ALA A 196 -38.52 -28.80 -4.40
C ALA A 196 -37.48 -29.63 -5.19
N HIS A 197 -37.91 -30.26 -6.28
CA HIS A 197 -37.13 -31.20 -7.08
C HIS A 197 -37.58 -31.15 -8.54
N ASP A 198 -36.68 -31.45 -9.48
CA ASP A 198 -36.91 -31.48 -10.94
C ASP A 198 -38.33 -31.94 -11.37
N ASP A 199 -39.19 -30.97 -11.64
CA ASP A 199 -40.59 -31.07 -11.97
C ASP A 199 -40.82 -30.94 -13.48
N ARG A 200 -41.95 -31.48 -13.96
CA ARG A 200 -42.39 -31.37 -15.34
C ARG A 200 -43.87 -31.08 -15.41
N LEU A 201 -44.20 -29.80 -15.51
CA LEU A 201 -45.56 -29.29 -15.47
C LEU A 201 -45.98 -28.83 -16.87
N THR A 202 -47.23 -29.12 -17.24
CA THR A 202 -47.78 -28.66 -18.52
C THR A 202 -49.24 -28.28 -18.33
N GLY A 203 -49.56 -27.06 -18.74
CA GLY A 203 -50.87 -26.43 -18.73
C GLY A 203 -51.83 -27.01 -19.76
N ASN A 204 -52.87 -26.25 -20.07
CA ASN A 204 -53.94 -26.60 -20.98
C ASN A 204 -54.26 -25.46 -21.96
N LEU A 205 -55.54 -25.18 -22.27
CA LEU A 205 -55.93 -24.13 -23.23
C LEU A 205 -56.50 -22.88 -22.53
N LEU A 206 -56.24 -22.75 -21.24
CA LEU A 206 -56.71 -21.70 -20.35
C LEU A 206 -55.48 -21.08 -19.71
N SER A 207 -55.58 -19.82 -19.28
CA SER A 207 -54.61 -19.20 -18.38
C SER A 207 -54.33 -20.08 -17.16
N ASN A 208 -53.07 -20.47 -16.99
CA ASN A 208 -52.58 -21.34 -15.93
C ASN A 208 -51.48 -20.63 -15.15
N LEU A 209 -51.45 -20.87 -13.83
CA LEU A 209 -50.29 -20.60 -12.98
C LEU A 209 -49.54 -21.91 -12.76
N LEU A 210 -48.32 -21.98 -13.27
CA LEU A 210 -47.42 -23.12 -13.07
C LEU A 210 -46.22 -22.64 -12.25
N VAL A 211 -45.99 -23.26 -11.09
CA VAL A 211 -44.84 -22.97 -10.22
C VAL A 211 -44.02 -24.22 -10.07
N GLY A 212 -42.75 -24.19 -10.43
CA GLY A 212 -41.80 -25.30 -10.29
C GLY A 212 -41.43 -25.53 -8.83
N GLY A 213 -40.89 -24.47 -8.20
CA GLY A 213 -40.24 -24.52 -6.90
C GLY A 213 -38.73 -24.70 -7.10
N LEU A 214 -37.99 -25.08 -6.04
CA LEU A 214 -36.56 -25.38 -6.24
C LEU A 214 -36.38 -26.58 -7.18
N GLY A 215 -35.35 -26.60 -8.01
CA GLY A 215 -35.05 -27.76 -8.86
C GLY A 215 -34.64 -27.32 -10.26
N SER A 216 -34.44 -28.27 -11.17
CA SER A 216 -34.36 -27.96 -12.60
C SER A 216 -35.63 -28.45 -13.28
N ASP A 217 -36.55 -27.53 -13.52
CA ASP A 217 -37.93 -27.78 -13.83
C ASP A 217 -38.24 -27.51 -15.30
N ILE A 218 -39.31 -28.14 -15.80
CA ILE A 218 -39.82 -27.89 -17.16
C ILE A 218 -41.29 -27.54 -17.09
N LEU A 219 -41.60 -26.29 -17.41
CA LEU A 219 -42.93 -25.69 -17.36
C LEU A 219 -43.39 -25.34 -18.77
N ARG A 220 -44.66 -25.61 -19.10
CA ARG A 220 -45.23 -25.30 -20.42
C ARG A 220 -46.67 -24.82 -20.29
N GLY A 221 -46.95 -23.58 -20.68
CA GLY A 221 -48.28 -22.96 -20.63
C GLY A 221 -49.26 -23.57 -21.64
N MET A 222 -48.84 -23.59 -22.91
CA MET A 222 -49.57 -24.02 -24.11
C MET A 222 -50.39 -22.91 -24.78
N ASP A 223 -51.70 -22.81 -24.52
CA ASP A 223 -52.52 -21.69 -25.02
C ASP A 223 -53.16 -21.00 -23.80
N GLY A 224 -53.27 -19.68 -23.81
CA GLY A 224 -53.82 -18.89 -22.70
C GLY A 224 -52.82 -17.83 -22.27
N ASP A 225 -53.27 -16.83 -21.50
CA ASP A 225 -52.33 -15.89 -20.88
C ASP A 225 -51.81 -16.55 -19.59
N ASP A 226 -50.64 -17.18 -19.66
CA ASP A 226 -50.09 -18.06 -18.64
C ASP A 226 -49.06 -17.34 -17.75
N VAL A 227 -48.90 -17.82 -16.51
CA VAL A 227 -47.85 -17.39 -15.58
C VAL A 227 -47.01 -18.61 -15.21
N LEU A 228 -45.74 -18.58 -15.59
CA LEU A 228 -44.78 -19.66 -15.35
C LEU A 228 -43.68 -19.14 -14.43
N ILE A 229 -43.45 -19.86 -13.34
CA ILE A 229 -42.48 -19.52 -12.31
C ILE A 229 -41.58 -20.73 -12.11
N GLY A 230 -40.29 -20.60 -12.44
CA GLY A 230 -39.28 -21.63 -12.24
C GLY A 230 -39.06 -21.89 -10.75
N ASP A 231 -38.33 -20.99 -10.10
CA ASP A 231 -38.00 -21.09 -8.67
C ASP A 231 -38.97 -20.39 -7.70
N ASP A 232 -38.78 -20.63 -6.39
CA ASP A 232 -39.57 -20.03 -5.31
C ASP A 232 -39.57 -18.48 -5.38
N MET A 233 -40.74 -17.88 -5.64
CA MET A 233 -40.99 -16.43 -5.51
C MET A 233 -41.81 -16.09 -4.25
N LEU A 234 -41.65 -14.87 -3.73
CA LEU A 234 -42.42 -14.38 -2.57
C LEU A 234 -43.79 -13.89 -3.02
N ASP A 235 -44.77 -14.79 -3.05
CA ASP A 235 -46.20 -14.46 -3.15
C ASP A 235 -46.80 -14.44 -1.72
N VAL A 236 -46.80 -13.27 -1.07
CA VAL A 236 -47.13 -13.15 0.37
C VAL A 236 -48.63 -13.32 0.61
N ASP A 237 -49.47 -13.00 -0.37
CA ASP A 237 -50.93 -13.15 -0.27
C ASP A 237 -51.51 -14.37 -0.99
N MET A 238 -50.66 -15.13 -1.69
CA MET A 238 -50.97 -16.38 -2.41
C MET A 238 -52.06 -16.21 -3.47
N ASP A 239 -52.13 -15.04 -4.09
CA ASP A 239 -53.10 -14.77 -5.16
C ASP A 239 -52.60 -15.18 -6.55
N GLY A 240 -51.37 -15.67 -6.65
CA GLY A 240 -50.76 -16.13 -7.89
C GLY A 240 -50.15 -15.00 -8.72
N THR A 241 -50.13 -13.77 -8.21
CA THR A 241 -49.34 -12.66 -8.74
C THR A 241 -48.19 -12.36 -7.78
N PRO A 242 -46.93 -12.46 -8.24
CA PRO A 242 -45.78 -12.10 -7.41
C PRO A 242 -45.85 -10.64 -6.92
N ASP A 243 -45.61 -10.40 -5.63
CA ASP A 243 -45.67 -9.08 -5.01
C ASP A 243 -44.50 -8.20 -5.50
N ASP A 244 -44.76 -6.93 -5.82
CA ASP A 244 -43.74 -5.89 -6.07
C ASP A 244 -43.78 -4.89 -4.88
N GLU A 245 -43.04 -5.18 -3.79
CA GLU A 245 -43.11 -4.40 -2.54
C GLU A 245 -42.45 -3.02 -2.67
N ASP A 246 -41.52 -2.82 -3.61
CA ASP A 246 -40.78 -1.56 -3.78
C ASP A 246 -41.27 -0.67 -4.95
N ALA A 247 -42.19 -1.21 -5.77
CA ALA A 247 -42.85 -0.55 -6.90
C ALA A 247 -41.89 -0.12 -8.01
N ASP A 248 -40.79 -0.84 -8.20
CA ASP A 248 -39.84 -0.65 -9.30
C ASP A 248 -40.32 -1.26 -10.62
N GLY A 249 -41.33 -2.13 -10.58
CA GLY A 249 -41.91 -2.79 -11.75
C GLY A 249 -41.43 -4.23 -11.96
N ILE A 250 -40.55 -4.74 -11.10
CA ILE A 250 -40.05 -6.12 -11.08
C ILE A 250 -40.58 -6.81 -9.81
N PRO A 251 -41.16 -8.02 -9.90
CA PRO A 251 -41.65 -8.67 -8.69
C PRO A 251 -40.55 -9.17 -7.73
N ASP A 252 -40.81 -9.04 -6.42
CA ASP A 252 -39.92 -9.49 -5.35
C ASP A 252 -39.77 -11.02 -5.35
N GLY A 253 -38.55 -11.48 -5.62
CA GLY A 253 -38.23 -12.90 -5.76
C GLY A 253 -37.26 -13.14 -6.92
N VAL A 254 -37.37 -12.36 -7.99
CA VAL A 254 -36.46 -12.33 -9.14
C VAL A 254 -35.10 -11.72 -8.78
N ASN A 255 -35.08 -10.78 -7.81
CA ASN A 255 -33.89 -10.06 -7.32
C ASN A 255 -33.39 -10.54 -5.94
N THR A 256 -33.55 -11.83 -5.60
CA THR A 256 -33.11 -12.33 -4.27
C THR A 256 -32.12 -13.47 -4.37
N THR A 257 -31.06 -13.38 -3.54
CA THR A 257 -29.84 -14.22 -3.44
C THR A 257 -30.01 -15.75 -3.23
N ALA A 258 -31.14 -16.34 -3.62
CA ALA A 258 -31.44 -17.75 -3.43
C ALA A 258 -30.78 -18.62 -4.52
N ALA A 259 -30.30 -19.79 -4.12
CA ALA A 259 -29.88 -20.82 -5.08
C ALA A 259 -31.13 -21.54 -5.58
N GLY A 260 -31.41 -21.43 -6.88
CA GLY A 260 -32.38 -22.23 -7.60
C GLY A 260 -31.69 -23.21 -8.56
N GLY A 261 -32.39 -23.70 -9.59
CA GLY A 261 -31.82 -24.60 -10.59
C GLY A 261 -32.22 -24.25 -12.01
N ASP A 262 -31.49 -24.83 -12.97
CA ASP A 262 -31.64 -24.50 -14.39
C ASP A 262 -33.02 -24.94 -14.94
N ASP A 263 -33.90 -23.98 -15.17
CA ASP A 263 -35.29 -24.18 -15.56
C ASP A 263 -35.53 -24.03 -17.07
N THR A 264 -36.62 -24.62 -17.57
CA THR A 264 -37.09 -24.41 -18.95
C THR A 264 -38.58 -24.08 -18.97
N LEU A 265 -38.90 -22.85 -19.33
CA LEU A 265 -40.23 -22.27 -19.39
C LEU A 265 -40.62 -21.99 -20.85
N ASP A 266 -41.84 -22.36 -21.23
CA ASP A 266 -42.39 -22.19 -22.59
C ASP A 266 -43.85 -21.74 -22.46
N GLY A 267 -44.11 -20.45 -22.71
CA GLY A 267 -45.43 -19.82 -22.59
C GLY A 267 -46.40 -20.38 -23.63
N GLY A 268 -46.07 -20.20 -24.90
CA GLY A 268 -46.78 -20.79 -26.04
C GLY A 268 -47.58 -19.75 -26.82
N PHE A 269 -48.90 -19.80 -26.74
CA PHE A 269 -49.78 -18.80 -27.36
C PHE A 269 -50.51 -18.01 -26.29
N GLY A 270 -50.36 -16.70 -26.27
CA GLY A 270 -50.99 -15.85 -25.26
C GLY A 270 -50.10 -14.68 -24.94
N ASN A 271 -50.52 -13.82 -24.01
CA ASN A 271 -49.62 -12.84 -23.43
C ASN A 271 -49.13 -13.39 -22.09
N ASP A 272 -47.97 -14.02 -22.12
CA ASP A 272 -47.45 -14.83 -21.03
C ASP A 272 -46.51 -14.03 -20.11
N ARG A 273 -46.37 -14.49 -18.87
CA ARG A 273 -45.37 -13.99 -17.90
C ARG A 273 -44.51 -15.13 -17.42
N LEU A 274 -43.22 -15.06 -17.71
CA LEU A 274 -42.24 -16.10 -17.38
C LEU A 274 -41.20 -15.51 -16.41
N PHE A 275 -40.89 -16.26 -15.36
CA PHE A 275 -39.90 -15.91 -14.35
C PHE A 275 -38.98 -17.13 -14.15
N GLY A 276 -37.70 -17.01 -14.50
CA GLY A 276 -36.70 -18.05 -14.28
C GLY A 276 -36.40 -18.21 -12.80
N GLY A 277 -35.80 -17.19 -12.21
CA GLY A 277 -35.47 -17.15 -10.80
C GLY A 277 -33.97 -17.18 -10.60
N GLY A 278 -33.41 -18.28 -10.06
CA GLY A 278 -31.97 -18.37 -9.86
C GLY A 278 -31.42 -19.64 -10.49
N GLY A 279 -30.66 -19.54 -11.56
CA GLY A 279 -30.23 -20.70 -12.32
C GLY A 279 -29.68 -20.25 -13.66
N ASN A 280 -29.31 -21.17 -14.54
CA ASN A 280 -29.14 -20.80 -15.94
C ASN A 280 -30.38 -21.27 -16.69
N ASP A 281 -31.34 -20.36 -16.85
CA ASP A 281 -32.70 -20.66 -17.27
C ASP A 281 -32.89 -20.53 -18.78
N THR A 282 -33.95 -21.14 -19.29
CA THR A 282 -34.38 -20.98 -20.68
C THR A 282 -35.85 -20.62 -20.72
N LEU A 283 -36.14 -19.38 -21.11
CA LEU A 283 -37.49 -18.82 -21.20
C LEU A 283 -37.86 -18.59 -22.67
N ILE A 284 -39.04 -19.07 -23.06
CA ILE A 284 -39.59 -18.90 -24.42
C ILE A 284 -41.01 -18.35 -24.28
N GLY A 285 -41.25 -17.11 -24.72
CA GLY A 285 -42.57 -16.47 -24.71
C GLY A 285 -43.50 -17.15 -25.72
N GLY A 286 -43.16 -17.02 -27.00
CA GLY A 286 -43.85 -17.69 -28.09
C GLY A 286 -44.60 -16.73 -29.00
N PHE A 287 -45.93 -16.78 -28.98
CA PHE A 287 -46.78 -15.88 -29.77
C PHE A 287 -47.64 -15.01 -28.85
N GLY A 288 -47.51 -13.70 -28.98
CA GLY A 288 -48.24 -12.70 -28.20
C GLY A 288 -47.26 -11.71 -27.60
N ASN A 289 -47.75 -10.82 -26.75
CA ASN A 289 -46.91 -9.82 -26.11
C ASN A 289 -46.53 -10.34 -24.72
N ASP A 290 -45.34 -10.89 -24.63
CA ASP A 290 -44.85 -11.65 -23.49
C ASP A 290 -43.95 -10.80 -22.57
N VAL A 291 -43.82 -11.25 -21.33
CA VAL A 291 -42.92 -10.65 -20.34
C VAL A 291 -42.03 -11.74 -19.75
N LEU A 292 -40.73 -11.64 -19.96
CA LEU A 292 -39.74 -12.63 -19.55
C LEU A 292 -38.73 -11.98 -18.60
N TYR A 293 -38.52 -12.60 -17.44
CA TYR A 293 -37.48 -12.23 -16.48
C TYR A 293 -36.58 -13.45 -16.21
N GLY A 294 -35.29 -13.33 -16.52
CA GLY A 294 -34.27 -14.37 -16.26
C GLY A 294 -34.00 -14.49 -14.76
N GLY A 295 -33.40 -13.45 -14.18
CA GLY A 295 -33.14 -13.35 -12.75
C GLY A 295 -31.64 -13.40 -12.44
N LEU A 296 -31.19 -14.42 -11.72
CA LEU A 296 -29.77 -14.62 -11.41
C LEU A 296 -29.22 -15.79 -12.21
N GLY A 297 -28.07 -15.61 -12.86
CA GLY A 297 -27.35 -16.64 -13.61
C GLY A 297 -27.36 -16.33 -15.11
N GLY A 298 -26.73 -17.17 -15.92
CA GLY A 298 -26.62 -16.93 -17.36
C GLY A 298 -27.79 -17.55 -18.10
N ASP A 299 -28.76 -16.73 -18.46
CA ASP A 299 -30.08 -17.11 -18.95
C ASP A 299 -30.21 -17.01 -20.48
N LEU A 300 -31.17 -17.75 -21.03
CA LEU A 300 -31.58 -17.67 -22.44
C LEU A 300 -33.04 -17.24 -22.52
N LEU A 301 -33.30 -16.01 -22.96
CA LEU A 301 -34.64 -15.47 -23.16
C LEU A 301 -34.96 -15.36 -24.65
N ASN A 302 -36.12 -15.87 -25.05
CA ASN A 302 -36.64 -15.74 -26.41
C ASN A 302 -38.08 -15.21 -26.37
N GLY A 303 -38.30 -13.96 -26.80
CA GLY A 303 -39.61 -13.32 -26.82
C GLY A 303 -40.55 -14.01 -27.81
N GLY A 304 -40.25 -13.88 -29.10
CA GLY A 304 -40.95 -14.58 -30.16
C GLY A 304 -41.69 -13.61 -31.08
N ASP A 305 -42.94 -13.90 -31.39
CA ASP A 305 -43.76 -13.01 -32.23
C ASP A 305 -44.64 -12.12 -31.34
N GLY A 306 -44.39 -10.81 -31.30
CA GLY A 306 -45.20 -9.82 -30.58
C GLY A 306 -44.36 -8.67 -30.05
N ASP A 307 -44.96 -7.70 -29.36
CA ASP A 307 -44.19 -6.65 -28.69
C ASP A 307 -43.88 -7.12 -27.26
N ASP A 308 -42.65 -7.59 -27.03
CA ASP A 308 -42.22 -8.31 -25.84
C ASP A 308 -41.38 -7.44 -24.89
N LEU A 309 -41.35 -7.83 -23.61
CA LEU A 309 -40.41 -7.30 -22.60
C LEU A 309 -39.50 -8.44 -22.14
N LEU A 310 -38.19 -8.29 -22.35
CA LEU A 310 -37.17 -9.22 -21.88
C LEU A 310 -36.24 -8.49 -20.90
N ASP A 311 -35.97 -9.13 -19.77
CA ASP A 311 -35.05 -8.65 -18.73
C ASP A 311 -34.18 -9.84 -18.27
N GLY A 312 -32.88 -9.79 -18.58
CA GLY A 312 -31.92 -10.86 -18.28
C GLY A 312 -31.67 -10.96 -16.79
N GLY A 313 -31.26 -9.86 -16.16
CA GLY A 313 -31.00 -9.77 -14.73
C GLY A 313 -29.50 -9.77 -14.44
N ASP A 314 -29.05 -10.43 -13.36
CA ASP A 314 -27.62 -10.57 -13.09
C ASP A 314 -27.09 -11.86 -13.74
N GLY A 315 -26.16 -11.77 -14.68
CA GLY A 315 -25.46 -12.90 -15.29
C GLY A 315 -25.00 -12.55 -16.70
N ASP A 316 -24.31 -13.49 -17.35
CA ASP A 316 -23.97 -13.33 -18.78
C ASP A 316 -25.13 -13.95 -19.59
N ASP A 317 -26.06 -13.12 -20.05
CA ASP A 317 -27.34 -13.55 -20.61
C ASP A 317 -27.36 -13.57 -22.14
N THR A 318 -28.35 -14.27 -22.71
CA THR A 318 -28.63 -14.31 -24.15
C THR A 318 -30.10 -13.98 -24.39
N LEU A 319 -30.37 -12.80 -24.95
CA LEU A 319 -31.71 -12.27 -25.17
C LEU A 319 -32.00 -12.19 -26.67
N ILE A 320 -33.11 -12.80 -27.11
CA ILE A 320 -33.53 -12.82 -28.52
C ILE A 320 -34.99 -12.38 -28.60
N ALA A 321 -35.24 -11.16 -29.08
CA ALA A 321 -36.59 -10.59 -29.11
C ALA A 321 -37.42 -11.11 -30.31
N ASN A 322 -36.80 -11.16 -31.50
CA ASN A 322 -37.35 -11.63 -32.79
C ASN A 322 -38.23 -10.63 -33.55
N LEU A 323 -39.58 -10.77 -33.56
CA LEU A 323 -40.48 -9.95 -34.37
C LEU A 323 -41.37 -9.13 -33.43
N GLY A 324 -41.14 -7.83 -33.36
CA GLY A 324 -41.85 -7.01 -32.38
C GLY A 324 -41.54 -5.55 -32.52
N ASN A 325 -42.00 -4.75 -31.59
CA ASN A 325 -41.28 -3.57 -31.14
C ASN A 325 -41.00 -3.83 -29.67
N ASP A 326 -39.80 -4.28 -29.37
CA ASP A 326 -39.47 -4.95 -28.12
C ASP A 326 -38.77 -4.01 -27.15
N ILE A 327 -38.85 -4.34 -25.86
CA ILE A 327 -38.05 -3.70 -24.81
C ILE A 327 -37.13 -4.77 -24.23
N VAL A 328 -35.82 -4.52 -24.27
CA VAL A 328 -34.82 -5.51 -23.87
C VAL A 328 -33.84 -4.89 -22.87
N TYR A 329 -33.72 -5.49 -21.70
CA TYR A 329 -32.73 -5.16 -20.67
C TYR A 329 -31.78 -6.35 -20.50
N GLY A 330 -30.49 -6.19 -20.74
CA GLY A 330 -29.47 -7.21 -20.44
C GLY A 330 -29.34 -7.38 -18.93
N GLY A 331 -28.97 -6.30 -18.24
CA GLY A 331 -28.93 -6.23 -16.78
C GLY A 331 -27.51 -6.08 -16.28
N GLY A 332 -26.94 -7.09 -15.65
CA GLY A 332 -25.57 -7.04 -15.16
C GLY A 332 -24.78 -8.29 -15.48
N GLY A 333 -23.72 -8.16 -16.24
CA GLY A 333 -22.87 -9.23 -16.76
C GLY A 333 -22.53 -8.90 -18.21
N ASN A 334 -21.89 -9.83 -18.93
CA ASN A 334 -21.55 -9.58 -20.32
C ASN A 334 -22.60 -10.25 -21.23
N ASP A 335 -23.55 -9.47 -21.72
CA ASP A 335 -24.76 -9.95 -22.36
C ASP A 335 -24.64 -10.03 -23.89
N PHE A 336 -25.43 -10.95 -24.47
CA PHE A 336 -25.66 -11.00 -25.92
C PHE A 336 -27.13 -10.69 -26.21
N ILE A 337 -27.38 -9.60 -26.95
CA ILE A 337 -28.74 -9.14 -27.28
C ILE A 337 -28.94 -9.13 -28.80
N ASP A 338 -30.00 -9.79 -29.28
CA ASP A 338 -30.47 -9.76 -30.67
C ASP A 338 -31.96 -9.37 -30.72
N ALA A 339 -32.24 -8.09 -30.98
CA ALA A 339 -33.61 -7.56 -31.05
C ALA A 339 -34.27 -7.85 -32.41
N SER A 340 -33.48 -8.15 -33.44
CA SER A 340 -33.93 -8.67 -34.73
C SER A 340 -34.77 -7.71 -35.59
N ILE A 341 -36.11 -7.73 -35.53
CA ILE A 341 -36.96 -6.92 -36.42
C ILE A 341 -37.98 -6.17 -35.57
N GLY A 342 -37.86 -4.85 -35.55
CA GLY A 342 -38.72 -3.98 -34.77
C GLY A 342 -38.18 -2.56 -34.73
N ASP A 343 -38.98 -1.62 -34.25
CA ASP A 343 -38.39 -0.40 -33.68
C ASP A 343 -38.22 -0.68 -32.17
N ASP A 344 -37.01 -1.06 -31.77
CA ASP A 344 -36.74 -1.67 -30.46
C ASP A 344 -36.08 -0.68 -29.47
N ASP A 345 -36.27 -0.93 -28.17
CA ASP A 345 -35.71 -0.17 -27.04
C ASP A 345 -34.79 -1.11 -26.24
N ILE A 346 -33.47 -0.90 -26.33
CA ILE A 346 -32.46 -1.87 -25.88
C ILE A 346 -31.47 -1.21 -24.91
N HIS A 347 -31.28 -1.85 -23.77
CA HIS A 347 -30.32 -1.48 -22.74
C HIS A 347 -29.40 -2.66 -22.42
N GLY A 348 -28.09 -2.51 -22.60
CA GLY A 348 -27.07 -3.50 -22.23
C GLY A 348 -27.00 -3.65 -20.71
N GLY A 349 -26.53 -2.60 -20.03
CA GLY A 349 -26.56 -2.50 -18.58
C GLY A 349 -25.15 -2.40 -17.98
N LEU A 350 -24.79 -3.30 -17.07
CA LEU A 350 -23.43 -3.34 -16.50
C LEU A 350 -22.64 -4.49 -17.12
N GLY A 351 -21.51 -4.23 -17.77
CA GLY A 351 -20.62 -5.27 -18.30
C GLY A 351 -20.27 -5.04 -19.75
N ASP A 352 -19.40 -5.86 -20.33
CA ASP A 352 -19.02 -5.69 -21.74
C ASP A 352 -20.01 -6.46 -22.65
N ASP A 353 -20.97 -5.74 -23.26
CA ASP A 353 -22.12 -6.31 -23.96
C ASP A 353 -21.93 -6.40 -25.48
N GLU A 354 -22.62 -7.35 -26.13
CA GLU A 354 -22.75 -7.44 -27.59
C GLU A 354 -24.22 -7.28 -28.01
N ILE A 355 -24.55 -6.12 -28.60
CA ILE A 355 -25.93 -5.71 -28.93
C ILE A 355 -26.12 -5.66 -30.45
N HIS A 356 -27.14 -6.36 -30.94
CA HIS A 356 -27.57 -6.38 -32.34
C HIS A 356 -29.01 -5.83 -32.41
N GLY A 357 -29.17 -4.57 -32.83
CA GLY A 357 -30.48 -3.89 -32.93
C GLY A 357 -31.34 -4.49 -34.03
N GLY A 358 -30.81 -4.55 -35.25
CA GLY A 358 -31.42 -5.32 -36.33
C GLY A 358 -32.11 -4.44 -37.36
N ALA A 359 -33.42 -4.59 -37.55
CA ALA A 359 -34.14 -3.90 -38.61
C ALA A 359 -35.33 -3.11 -38.09
N GLY A 360 -35.19 -1.79 -38.09
CA GLY A 360 -36.18 -0.76 -37.76
C GLY A 360 -35.45 0.43 -37.18
N ASN A 361 -36.11 1.36 -36.51
CA ASN A 361 -35.43 2.54 -35.93
C ASN A 361 -35.28 2.31 -34.43
N ASP A 362 -34.08 1.93 -34.03
CA ASP A 362 -33.83 1.41 -32.70
C ASP A 362 -33.29 2.50 -31.76
N GLU A 363 -33.62 2.39 -30.48
CA GLU A 363 -33.02 3.16 -29.39
C GLU A 363 -32.14 2.21 -28.57
N ILE A 364 -30.83 2.44 -28.58
CA ILE A 364 -29.84 1.50 -28.03
C ILE A 364 -28.92 2.22 -27.03
N TRP A 365 -28.80 1.67 -25.83
CA TRP A 365 -27.85 2.08 -24.80
C TRP A 365 -26.94 0.90 -24.43
N GLY A 366 -25.63 1.08 -24.51
CA GLY A 366 -24.67 0.12 -23.95
C GLY A 366 -24.64 0.20 -22.42
N ASP A 367 -24.66 1.42 -21.88
CA ASP A 367 -24.59 1.76 -20.45
C ASP A 367 -23.15 1.64 -19.89
N ASP A 368 -22.85 0.86 -18.85
CA ASP A 368 -21.50 0.78 -18.26
C ASP A 368 -20.75 -0.45 -18.81
N GLY A 369 -19.62 -0.27 -19.50
CA GLY A 369 -18.79 -1.38 -19.99
C GLY A 369 -18.16 -1.07 -21.34
N ASN A 370 -17.36 -1.99 -21.89
CA ASN A 370 -16.79 -1.82 -23.24
C ASN A 370 -17.64 -2.58 -24.25
N ASP A 371 -18.62 -1.90 -24.83
CA ASP A 371 -19.71 -2.53 -25.56
C ASP A 371 -19.44 -2.67 -27.05
N ARG A 372 -20.10 -3.64 -27.67
CA ARG A 372 -20.14 -3.84 -29.12
C ARG A 372 -21.55 -3.71 -29.64
N ILE A 373 -21.83 -2.60 -30.34
CA ILE A 373 -23.18 -2.28 -30.81
C ILE A 373 -23.26 -2.34 -32.33
N PHE A 374 -24.19 -3.15 -32.86
CA PHE A 374 -24.49 -3.31 -34.27
C PHE A 374 -25.96 -2.96 -34.55
N ALA A 375 -26.23 -1.69 -34.88
CA ALA A 375 -27.61 -1.22 -35.10
C ALA A 375 -28.23 -1.77 -36.40
N SER A 376 -27.40 -2.02 -37.41
CA SER A 376 -27.78 -2.65 -38.69
C SER A 376 -28.59 -1.78 -39.66
N SER A 377 -29.92 -1.79 -39.71
CA SER A 377 -30.66 -1.01 -40.71
C SER A 377 -31.84 -0.26 -40.11
N GLY A 378 -31.85 1.05 -40.27
CA GLY A 378 -32.66 1.89 -39.38
C GLY A 378 -32.24 3.33 -39.43
N ASP A 379 -33.09 4.27 -38.98
CA ASP A 379 -32.59 5.56 -38.53
C ASP A 379 -32.38 5.44 -37.01
N ASP A 380 -31.21 4.97 -36.58
CA ASP A 380 -31.00 4.49 -35.20
C ASP A 380 -30.46 5.58 -34.26
N ASN A 381 -30.75 5.46 -32.96
CA ASN A 381 -30.21 6.33 -31.91
C ASN A 381 -29.45 5.50 -30.88
N ILE A 382 -28.14 5.67 -30.84
CA ILE A 382 -27.20 4.80 -30.13
C ILE A 382 -26.37 5.64 -29.16
N ASP A 383 -26.25 5.18 -27.92
CA ASP A 383 -25.38 5.72 -26.87
C ASP A 383 -24.54 4.56 -26.30
N GLY A 384 -23.21 4.63 -26.42
CA GLY A 384 -22.29 3.62 -25.90
C GLY A 384 -22.34 3.63 -24.37
N GLY A 385 -21.93 4.75 -23.77
CA GLY A 385 -22.04 4.97 -22.33
C GLY A 385 -20.68 5.15 -21.67
N ASP A 386 -20.42 4.47 -20.56
CA ASP A 386 -19.14 4.53 -19.84
C ASP A 386 -18.26 3.31 -20.24
N GLY A 387 -17.19 3.50 -21.02
CA GLY A 387 -16.21 2.48 -21.38
C GLY A 387 -15.67 2.70 -22.78
N ASP A 388 -14.78 1.82 -23.26
CA ASP A 388 -14.18 1.93 -24.60
C ASP A 388 -15.05 1.18 -25.64
N ASP A 389 -16.02 1.86 -26.24
CA ASP A 389 -17.09 1.23 -27.03
C ASP A 389 -16.78 1.06 -28.52
N GLU A 390 -17.36 0.04 -29.16
CA GLU A 390 -17.31 -0.19 -30.61
C GLU A 390 -18.72 -0.16 -31.21
N ILE A 391 -19.06 0.94 -31.90
CA ILE A 391 -20.42 1.21 -32.40
C ILE A 391 -20.47 1.19 -33.94
N GLU A 392 -21.35 0.38 -34.52
CA GLU A 392 -21.65 0.33 -35.96
C GLU A 392 -23.11 0.69 -36.25
N GLY A 393 -23.33 1.88 -36.84
CA GLY A 393 -24.66 2.40 -37.16
C GLY A 393 -25.33 1.73 -38.37
N GLY A 394 -24.55 1.22 -39.32
CA GLY A 394 -25.10 0.47 -40.45
C GLY A 394 -25.78 1.33 -41.54
N ASP A 395 -27.00 0.99 -41.95
CA ASP A 395 -27.73 1.62 -43.06
C ASP A 395 -28.87 2.52 -42.54
N GLY A 396 -28.68 3.84 -42.59
CA GLY A 396 -29.76 4.82 -42.48
C GLY A 396 -29.26 6.16 -41.98
N ASN A 397 -30.04 6.91 -41.19
CA ASN A 397 -29.62 8.21 -40.66
C ASN A 397 -29.44 8.12 -39.15
N ASP A 398 -28.23 7.72 -38.76
CA ASP A 398 -27.98 7.24 -37.41
C ASP A 398 -27.39 8.35 -36.54
N THR A 399 -27.71 8.31 -35.24
CA THR A 399 -27.05 9.10 -34.20
C THR A 399 -26.21 8.17 -33.34
N LEU A 400 -24.90 8.37 -33.35
CA LEU A 400 -23.93 7.60 -32.58
C LEU A 400 -23.30 8.51 -31.54
N LEU A 401 -23.52 8.22 -30.26
CA LEU A 401 -22.83 8.84 -29.13
C LEU A 401 -21.91 7.78 -28.53
N GLY A 402 -20.61 8.07 -28.42
CA GLY A 402 -19.64 7.15 -27.80
C GLY A 402 -19.82 7.14 -26.29
N GLY A 403 -19.69 8.32 -25.67
CA GLY A 403 -19.88 8.49 -24.24
C GLY A 403 -18.56 8.83 -23.56
N ALA A 404 -18.16 8.08 -22.54
CA ALA A 404 -16.94 8.28 -21.80
C ALA A 404 -15.99 7.10 -21.98
N GLY A 405 -14.85 7.31 -22.63
CA GLY A 405 -13.88 6.24 -22.91
C GLY A 405 -13.21 6.48 -24.25
N ALA A 406 -12.46 5.53 -24.76
CA ALA A 406 -11.82 5.63 -26.07
C ALA A 406 -12.62 4.88 -27.12
N ASP A 407 -13.57 5.56 -27.76
CA ASP A 407 -14.61 4.90 -28.56
C ASP A 407 -14.20 4.73 -30.03
N ILE A 408 -14.76 3.71 -30.69
CA ILE A 408 -14.65 3.45 -32.12
C ILE A 408 -16.04 3.54 -32.76
N LEU A 409 -16.27 4.59 -33.54
CA LEU A 409 -17.57 4.88 -34.14
C LEU A 409 -17.51 4.66 -35.66
N LYS A 410 -18.29 3.69 -36.16
CA LYS A 410 -18.46 3.35 -37.57
C LYS A 410 -19.83 3.82 -38.05
N PRO A 411 -19.93 4.99 -38.68
CA PRO A 411 -21.23 5.62 -38.94
C PRO A 411 -22.04 4.92 -40.03
N GLY A 412 -21.45 4.05 -40.85
CA GLY A 412 -22.18 3.39 -41.93
C GLY A 412 -22.60 4.31 -43.08
N SER A 413 -23.74 4.01 -43.72
CA SER A 413 -24.28 4.75 -44.86
C SER A 413 -25.28 5.84 -44.42
N GLY A 414 -25.75 6.70 -45.34
CA GLY A 414 -26.76 7.75 -45.06
C GLY A 414 -26.23 9.04 -44.40
N THR A 415 -27.08 9.75 -43.63
CA THR A 415 -26.72 11.04 -43.01
C THR A 415 -26.68 10.96 -41.49
N ASN A 416 -25.47 10.88 -40.95
CA ASN A 416 -25.25 10.43 -39.57
C ASN A 416 -24.73 11.55 -38.68
N ILE A 417 -25.07 11.51 -37.40
CA ILE A 417 -24.54 12.36 -36.34
C ILE A 417 -23.63 11.49 -35.48
N VAL A 418 -22.40 11.93 -35.27
CA VAL A 418 -21.40 11.18 -34.51
C VAL A 418 -20.82 12.12 -33.46
N ASP A 419 -20.85 11.72 -32.20
CA ASP A 419 -20.18 12.44 -31.12
C ASP A 419 -19.37 11.42 -30.32
N GLY A 420 -18.04 11.57 -30.26
CA GLY A 420 -17.21 10.65 -29.48
C GLY A 420 -17.50 10.79 -28.00
N GLY A 421 -17.18 11.95 -27.44
CA GLY A 421 -17.61 12.31 -26.09
C GLY A 421 -16.44 12.72 -25.23
N ASP A 422 -16.33 12.15 -24.03
CA ASP A 422 -15.22 12.34 -23.12
C ASP A 422 -14.18 11.23 -23.34
N GLY A 423 -13.09 11.51 -24.06
CA GLY A 423 -12.00 10.55 -24.18
C GLY A 423 -11.12 10.79 -25.38
N ILE A 424 -10.64 9.72 -26.02
CA ILE A 424 -9.87 9.80 -27.27
C ILE A 424 -10.56 8.92 -28.30
N ASP A 425 -11.39 9.55 -29.12
CA ASP A 425 -12.37 8.82 -29.92
C ASP A 425 -11.93 8.72 -31.38
N THR A 426 -12.30 7.61 -32.00
CA THR A 426 -11.92 7.25 -33.37
C THR A 426 -13.14 7.09 -34.24
N ILE A 427 -13.20 7.85 -35.34
CA ILE A 427 -14.18 7.59 -36.40
C ILE A 427 -13.58 6.66 -37.45
N ASP A 428 -14.25 5.54 -37.74
CA ASP A 428 -13.74 4.47 -38.60
C ASP A 428 -14.55 4.33 -39.91
N PHE A 429 -13.86 4.47 -41.05
CA PHE A 429 -14.37 4.31 -42.41
C PHE A 429 -13.69 3.15 -43.17
N SER A 430 -13.05 2.21 -42.48
CA SER A 430 -12.23 1.13 -43.05
C SER A 430 -12.92 0.25 -44.09
N THR A 431 -14.24 0.06 -43.99
CA THR A 431 -15.06 -0.75 -44.91
C THR A 431 -15.66 0.05 -46.07
N GLY A 432 -15.47 1.38 -46.08
CA GLY A 432 -16.10 2.31 -47.00
C GLY A 432 -15.37 2.52 -48.33
N ALA A 433 -15.80 3.54 -49.07
CA ALA A 433 -15.07 4.09 -50.22
C ALA A 433 -14.21 5.29 -49.79
N ALA A 434 -13.43 5.84 -50.72
CA ALA A 434 -12.55 6.97 -50.43
C ALA A 434 -13.25 8.14 -49.69
N ILE A 435 -12.66 8.59 -48.59
CA ILE A 435 -13.09 9.69 -47.74
C ILE A 435 -12.21 10.92 -47.90
N GLY A 436 -12.76 12.06 -47.52
CA GLY A 436 -11.96 13.23 -47.17
C GLY A 436 -12.50 13.85 -45.90
N ILE A 437 -11.72 13.89 -44.83
CA ILE A 437 -12.09 14.43 -43.53
C ILE A 437 -11.07 15.46 -43.05
N ASP A 438 -11.57 16.50 -42.38
CA ASP A 438 -10.79 17.55 -41.75
C ASP A 438 -11.36 17.81 -40.36
N LEU A 439 -10.68 17.29 -39.33
CA LEU A 439 -11.08 17.36 -37.93
C LEU A 439 -11.15 18.82 -37.47
N GLY A 440 -10.12 19.62 -37.76
CA GLY A 440 -10.06 21.02 -37.33
C GLY A 440 -11.17 21.91 -37.92
N ASN A 441 -11.61 21.64 -39.15
CA ASN A 441 -12.71 22.37 -39.78
C ASN A 441 -14.08 21.69 -39.65
N HIS A 442 -14.15 20.49 -39.07
CA HIS A 442 -15.34 19.63 -39.02
C HIS A 442 -16.00 19.48 -40.40
N THR A 443 -15.20 19.14 -41.42
CA THR A 443 -15.71 18.95 -42.79
C THR A 443 -15.41 17.57 -43.34
N VAL A 444 -16.38 17.03 -44.08
CA VAL A 444 -16.33 15.71 -44.72
C VAL A 444 -16.56 15.79 -46.23
N SER A 445 -16.10 14.79 -46.96
CA SER A 445 -16.30 14.58 -48.39
C SER A 445 -16.07 13.10 -48.75
N GLY A 446 -16.38 12.70 -49.99
CA GLY A 446 -16.23 11.31 -50.40
C GLY A 446 -17.31 10.43 -49.76
N ALA A 447 -16.94 9.23 -49.30
CA ALA A 447 -17.87 8.32 -48.64
C ALA A 447 -18.39 8.84 -47.29
N ALA A 448 -17.63 9.67 -46.59
CA ALA A 448 -18.06 10.35 -45.36
C ALA A 448 -19.09 11.48 -45.61
N THR A 449 -19.51 11.71 -46.86
CA THR A 449 -20.50 12.75 -47.17
C THR A 449 -21.86 12.38 -46.59
N GLY A 450 -22.32 13.13 -45.59
CA GLY A 450 -23.56 12.86 -44.89
C GLY A 450 -23.34 12.83 -43.37
N THR A 451 -22.13 12.49 -42.94
CA THR A 451 -21.72 12.44 -41.54
C THR A 451 -21.36 13.82 -41.01
N SER A 452 -21.95 14.22 -39.89
CA SER A 452 -21.46 15.31 -39.04
C SER A 452 -20.86 14.71 -37.77
N PHE A 453 -19.69 15.21 -37.36
CA PHE A 453 -18.99 14.70 -36.19
C PHE A 453 -18.58 15.82 -35.20
N SER A 454 -18.45 15.46 -33.93
CA SER A 454 -17.84 16.26 -32.85
C SER A 454 -17.08 15.35 -31.88
N ASN A 455 -16.15 15.92 -31.10
CA ASN A 455 -15.34 15.20 -30.11
C ASN A 455 -14.71 13.93 -30.71
N ILE A 456 -14.02 14.08 -31.84
CA ILE A 456 -13.28 12.99 -32.50
C ILE A 456 -11.84 13.45 -32.66
N GLU A 457 -10.91 12.68 -32.11
CA GLU A 457 -9.48 12.96 -32.16
C GLU A 457 -8.77 12.14 -33.24
N ASN A 458 -9.30 10.97 -33.59
CA ASN A 458 -8.64 10.01 -34.47
C ASN A 458 -9.51 9.61 -35.67
N VAL A 459 -8.85 9.17 -36.75
CA VAL A 459 -9.54 8.72 -37.97
C VAL A 459 -8.90 7.47 -38.52
N THR A 460 -9.72 6.46 -38.82
CA THR A 460 -9.36 5.35 -39.69
C THR A 460 -9.98 5.49 -41.07
N GLY A 461 -9.13 5.55 -42.09
CA GLY A 461 -9.47 5.59 -43.51
C GLY A 461 -9.84 4.23 -44.09
N SER A 462 -10.29 4.27 -45.34
CA SER A 462 -10.70 3.14 -46.16
C SER A 462 -9.52 2.42 -46.81
N SER A 463 -9.79 1.47 -47.71
CA SER A 463 -8.75 0.86 -48.56
C SER A 463 -8.55 1.59 -49.90
N GLN A 464 -8.94 2.86 -49.97
CA GLN A 464 -8.85 3.71 -51.15
C GLN A 464 -8.12 5.01 -50.84
N ASN A 465 -7.78 5.79 -51.88
CA ASN A 465 -7.07 7.05 -51.74
C ASN A 465 -7.83 8.08 -50.90
N ASP A 466 -7.43 8.23 -49.64
CA ASP A 466 -8.08 9.06 -48.64
C ASP A 466 -7.37 10.39 -48.43
N ILE A 467 -8.13 11.36 -47.90
CA ILE A 467 -7.59 12.64 -47.44
C ILE A 467 -7.98 12.81 -45.99
N ILE A 468 -7.04 12.64 -45.08
CA ILE A 468 -7.26 12.76 -43.64
C ILE A 468 -6.46 13.95 -43.13
N VAL A 469 -7.15 14.93 -42.55
CA VAL A 469 -6.55 16.11 -41.96
C VAL A 469 -6.94 16.15 -40.47
N GLY A 470 -5.95 16.11 -39.59
CA GLY A 470 -6.07 16.24 -38.15
C GLY A 470 -6.50 17.64 -37.71
N ASP A 471 -6.33 17.98 -36.44
CA ASP A 471 -6.69 19.27 -35.86
C ASP A 471 -5.49 19.96 -35.17
N SER A 472 -5.69 20.66 -34.05
CA SER A 472 -4.57 21.26 -33.31
C SER A 472 -4.12 20.46 -32.09
N LEU A 473 -4.77 19.32 -31.86
CA LEU A 473 -4.48 18.36 -30.81
C LEU A 473 -3.63 17.22 -31.40
N ALA A 474 -3.21 16.27 -30.57
CA ALA A 474 -2.48 15.10 -31.06
C ALA A 474 -3.49 14.11 -31.66
N ASN A 475 -3.35 13.78 -32.95
CA ASN A 475 -4.22 12.85 -33.63
C ASN A 475 -3.51 11.55 -34.01
N ILE A 476 -4.24 10.43 -34.04
CA ILE A 476 -3.83 9.17 -34.69
C ILE A 476 -4.59 9.04 -36.01
N LEU A 477 -3.82 9.01 -37.10
CA LEU A 477 -4.33 8.97 -38.46
C LEU A 477 -3.91 7.66 -39.12
N THR A 478 -4.87 6.80 -39.43
CA THR A 478 -4.65 5.56 -40.18
C THR A 478 -5.23 5.73 -41.57
N GLY A 479 -4.39 5.74 -42.61
CA GLY A 479 -4.87 5.88 -44.00
C GLY A 479 -5.60 4.64 -44.50
N GLY A 480 -5.16 3.46 -44.05
CA GLY A 480 -5.54 2.19 -44.65
C GLY A 480 -4.71 1.90 -45.88
N GLY A 481 -5.22 1.06 -46.79
CA GLY A 481 -4.55 0.85 -48.07
C GLY A 481 -4.92 1.97 -49.04
N GLY A 482 -4.01 2.42 -49.89
CA GLY A 482 -4.38 3.52 -50.78
C GLY A 482 -3.17 4.28 -51.24
N ALA A 483 -3.41 5.48 -51.76
CA ALA A 483 -2.36 6.49 -51.87
C ALA A 483 -2.95 7.72 -51.20
N ASP A 484 -2.73 7.77 -49.89
CA ASP A 484 -3.49 8.58 -48.97
C ASP A 484 -2.74 9.86 -48.64
N ARG A 485 -3.47 10.90 -48.22
CA ARG A 485 -2.86 12.15 -47.79
C ARG A 485 -3.19 12.39 -46.33
N LEU A 486 -2.22 12.14 -45.46
CA LEU A 486 -2.31 12.30 -44.01
C LEU A 486 -1.67 13.63 -43.60
N VAL A 487 -2.43 14.49 -42.93
CA VAL A 487 -2.00 15.83 -42.54
C VAL A 487 -2.30 16.06 -41.05
N GLY A 488 -1.30 16.05 -40.16
CA GLY A 488 -1.55 16.23 -38.72
C GLY A 488 -1.99 17.64 -38.35
N GLN A 489 -1.32 18.65 -38.94
CA GLN A 489 -1.44 20.08 -38.64
C GLN A 489 -0.64 20.54 -37.41
N GLY A 490 -1.26 20.64 -36.24
CA GLY A 490 -0.54 21.05 -35.02
C GLY A 490 -0.87 20.09 -33.91
N GLY A 491 0.06 19.84 -33.01
CA GLY A 491 -0.06 18.73 -32.07
C GLY A 491 1.18 17.87 -32.17
N PHE A 492 1.06 16.64 -31.70
CA PHE A 492 2.07 15.60 -31.89
C PHE A 492 1.37 14.43 -32.58
N ASP A 493 1.39 14.45 -33.90
CA ASP A 493 0.49 13.66 -34.72
C ASP A 493 1.13 12.34 -35.14
N THR A 494 0.32 11.29 -35.21
CA THR A 494 0.76 9.93 -35.49
C THR A 494 0.20 9.44 -36.82
N ALA A 495 1.05 8.96 -37.72
CA ALA A 495 0.61 8.09 -38.80
C ALA A 495 0.84 6.63 -38.38
N ASP A 496 -0.25 5.86 -38.35
CA ASP A 496 -0.24 4.47 -37.87
C ASP A 496 -0.35 3.47 -39.03
N TYR A 497 0.70 2.65 -39.20
CA TYR A 497 0.78 1.56 -40.17
C TYR A 497 0.88 0.18 -39.51
N SER A 498 0.60 0.06 -38.21
CA SER A 498 0.72 -1.17 -37.42
C SER A 498 -0.09 -2.35 -37.99
N ARG A 499 -1.23 -2.05 -38.63
CA ARG A 499 -2.11 -3.06 -39.25
C ARG A 499 -1.70 -3.46 -40.67
N SER A 500 -0.66 -2.84 -41.25
CA SER A 500 -0.22 -3.12 -42.61
C SER A 500 0.22 -4.58 -42.78
N ALA A 501 -0.33 -5.25 -43.79
CA ALA A 501 -0.03 -6.65 -44.09
C ALA A 501 1.34 -6.87 -44.75
N ALA A 502 2.15 -5.82 -44.92
CA ALA A 502 3.51 -5.88 -45.44
C ALA A 502 4.36 -4.71 -44.92
N ALA A 503 5.67 -4.85 -45.04
CA ALA A 503 6.63 -3.81 -44.67
C ALA A 503 6.38 -2.48 -45.41
N VAL A 504 6.55 -1.39 -44.68
CA VAL A 504 6.39 -0.01 -45.13
C VAL A 504 7.74 0.70 -45.20
N THR A 505 7.83 1.67 -46.10
CA THR A 505 8.97 2.58 -46.22
C THR A 505 8.45 4.00 -46.18
N ILE A 506 8.74 4.70 -45.09
CA ILE A 506 8.34 6.08 -44.85
C ILE A 506 9.57 6.99 -44.95
N THR A 507 9.42 8.11 -45.64
CA THR A 507 10.46 9.15 -45.70
C THR A 507 9.84 10.52 -45.50
N GLN A 508 10.10 11.13 -44.34
CA GLN A 508 9.77 12.52 -44.07
C GLN A 508 10.80 13.44 -44.71
N THR A 509 10.35 14.64 -45.12
CA THR A 509 11.23 15.68 -45.70
C THR A 509 11.00 17.05 -45.06
N SER A 510 10.23 17.08 -43.99
CA SER A 510 9.93 18.27 -43.20
C SER A 510 11.23 18.87 -42.66
N SER A 511 11.27 20.19 -42.57
CA SER A 511 12.40 20.91 -41.99
C SER A 511 11.94 22.21 -41.36
N PRO A 512 12.74 22.84 -40.47
CA PRO A 512 12.39 24.15 -39.92
C PRO A 512 12.14 25.22 -40.99
N ALA A 513 12.73 25.09 -42.18
CA ALA A 513 12.54 26.00 -43.30
C ALA A 513 11.27 25.70 -44.13
N ASN A 514 10.79 24.47 -44.09
CA ASN A 514 9.60 24.00 -44.79
C ASN A 514 8.94 22.87 -43.99
N PRO A 515 8.20 23.17 -42.91
CA PRO A 515 7.59 22.14 -42.06
C PRO A 515 6.49 21.38 -42.81
N THR A 516 5.85 22.02 -43.80
CA THR A 516 4.83 21.43 -44.68
C THR A 516 5.41 20.69 -45.88
N ALA A 517 6.68 20.28 -45.85
CA ALA A 517 7.24 19.45 -46.91
C ALA A 517 6.53 18.09 -46.90
N VAL A 518 6.17 17.60 -48.08
CA VAL A 518 5.43 16.35 -48.23
C VAL A 518 6.40 15.18 -48.12
N GLY A 519 6.27 14.39 -47.07
CA GLY A 519 6.87 13.07 -46.94
C GLY A 519 6.18 12.05 -47.84
N THR A 520 6.81 10.90 -48.02
CA THR A 520 6.30 9.84 -48.91
C THR A 520 6.27 8.49 -48.23
N GLY A 521 5.20 7.71 -48.47
CA GLY A 521 5.11 6.29 -48.15
C GLY A 521 5.28 5.39 -49.37
N LEU A 522 5.84 4.20 -49.17
CA LEU A 522 5.92 3.11 -50.15
C LEU A 522 5.76 1.75 -49.46
N GLY A 523 5.20 0.76 -50.17
CA GLY A 523 5.04 -0.61 -49.65
C GLY A 523 3.88 -0.75 -48.66
N GLY A 524 3.30 -1.95 -48.59
CA GLY A 524 2.15 -2.22 -47.73
C GLY A 524 1.01 -1.21 -47.92
N ASP A 525 0.45 -0.79 -46.80
CA ASP A 525 -0.60 0.22 -46.72
C ASP A 525 -0.08 1.63 -47.06
N ALA A 526 1.21 1.90 -46.80
CA ALA A 526 1.84 3.19 -47.12
C ALA A 526 2.01 3.48 -48.63
N GLN A 527 1.49 2.64 -49.54
CA GLN A 527 1.87 2.64 -50.95
C GLN A 527 1.38 3.87 -51.74
N GLY A 528 2.20 4.92 -51.74
CA GLY A 528 1.93 6.16 -52.48
C GLY A 528 1.40 7.28 -51.59
N ASP A 529 1.47 7.10 -50.28
CA ASP A 529 1.01 8.07 -49.29
C ASP A 529 1.85 9.34 -49.28
N GLU A 530 1.18 10.43 -48.93
CA GLU A 530 1.73 11.76 -48.69
C GLU A 530 1.53 12.11 -47.20
N LEU A 531 2.62 12.28 -46.45
CA LEU A 531 2.59 12.63 -45.03
C LEU A 531 3.02 14.09 -44.85
N ILE A 532 2.27 14.88 -44.10
CA ILE A 532 2.52 16.32 -43.91
C ILE A 532 2.28 16.67 -42.45
N LEU A 533 3.27 17.27 -41.77
CA LEU A 533 3.16 17.64 -40.35
C LEU A 533 2.74 16.43 -39.51
N ILE A 534 3.54 15.37 -39.58
CA ILE A 534 3.39 14.14 -38.79
C ILE A 534 4.70 13.95 -38.05
N GLU A 535 4.65 13.89 -36.72
CA GLU A 535 5.82 13.81 -35.85
C GLU A 535 6.10 12.37 -35.40
N ARG A 536 5.09 11.50 -35.35
CA ARG A 536 5.23 10.09 -34.96
C ARG A 536 4.82 9.15 -36.08
N ILE A 537 5.62 8.12 -36.31
CA ILE A 537 5.34 7.03 -37.26
C ILE A 537 5.35 5.70 -36.51
N ILE A 538 4.27 4.93 -36.65
CA ILE A 538 4.21 3.54 -36.21
C ILE A 538 4.32 2.64 -37.44
N GLY A 539 5.33 1.77 -37.45
CA GLY A 539 5.59 0.76 -38.47
C GLY A 539 4.66 -0.46 -38.34
N SER A 540 4.79 -1.36 -39.30
CA SER A 540 4.11 -2.65 -39.39
C SER A 540 4.83 -3.75 -38.59
N ALA A 541 4.25 -4.95 -38.54
CA ALA A 541 4.91 -6.12 -37.95
C ALA A 541 5.99 -6.77 -38.87
N PHE A 542 6.59 -6.01 -39.79
CA PHE A 542 7.57 -6.49 -40.76
C PHE A 542 8.77 -5.55 -40.81
N ALA A 543 9.88 -5.99 -41.45
CA ALA A 543 11.11 -5.21 -41.56
C ALA A 543 10.92 -3.90 -42.36
N ASP A 544 10.73 -2.81 -41.64
CA ASP A 544 10.38 -1.49 -42.14
C ASP A 544 11.59 -0.60 -42.42
N THR A 545 11.37 0.49 -43.14
CA THR A 545 12.37 1.54 -43.33
C THR A 545 11.74 2.90 -43.04
N LEU A 546 12.05 3.47 -41.88
CA LEU A 546 11.49 4.72 -41.40
C LEU A 546 12.59 5.78 -41.41
N THR A 547 12.40 6.86 -42.16
CA THR A 547 13.36 7.96 -42.27
C THR A 547 12.70 9.28 -41.94
N GLY A 548 13.23 9.98 -40.94
CA GLY A 548 12.79 11.31 -40.51
C GLY A 548 13.37 12.48 -41.31
N GLY A 549 12.91 13.67 -40.96
CA GLY A 549 13.24 14.95 -41.57
C GLY A 549 14.39 15.69 -40.87
N ASP A 550 14.30 17.02 -40.85
CA ASP A 550 15.16 17.90 -40.03
C ASP A 550 14.42 18.39 -38.74
N LEU A 551 13.24 17.83 -38.46
CA LEU A 551 12.44 18.11 -37.25
C LEU A 551 12.59 16.95 -36.26
N ALA A 552 12.12 17.13 -35.03
CA ALA A 552 12.15 16.05 -34.04
C ALA A 552 11.05 15.03 -34.36
N ASP A 553 11.46 13.82 -34.71
CA ASP A 553 10.56 12.74 -35.09
C ASP A 553 10.60 11.59 -34.06
N THR A 554 9.51 10.82 -33.96
CA THR A 554 9.42 9.62 -33.11
C THR A 554 9.02 8.41 -33.93
N PHE A 555 9.71 7.29 -33.74
CA PHE A 555 9.51 6.08 -34.50
C PHE A 555 9.27 4.90 -33.60
N MET A 556 8.18 4.19 -33.85
CA MET A 556 7.94 2.86 -33.31
C MET A 556 7.99 1.89 -34.48
N GLY A 557 9.07 1.10 -34.61
CA GLY A 557 9.25 0.15 -35.71
C GLY A 557 8.22 -0.98 -35.68
N GLY A 558 7.93 -1.47 -34.47
CA GLY A 558 7.11 -2.65 -34.24
C GLY A 558 7.97 -3.92 -34.26
N VAL A 559 7.33 -5.07 -34.50
CA VAL A 559 8.06 -6.33 -34.64
C VAL A 559 8.74 -6.35 -36.01
N GLY A 560 10.05 -6.51 -36.07
CA GLY A 560 10.71 -6.41 -37.36
C GLY A 560 12.22 -6.51 -37.24
N ALA A 561 12.91 -6.19 -38.33
CA ALA A 561 14.34 -5.90 -38.30
C ALA A 561 14.48 -4.60 -39.06
N ASP A 562 14.13 -3.52 -38.36
CA ASP A 562 13.73 -2.26 -38.94
C ASP A 562 14.93 -1.36 -39.17
N THR A 563 14.87 -0.54 -40.21
CA THR A 563 15.86 0.51 -40.44
C THR A 563 15.25 1.84 -40.08
N ILE A 564 15.65 2.40 -38.93
CA ILE A 564 15.17 3.68 -38.42
C ILE A 564 16.30 4.71 -38.54
N THR A 565 16.04 5.80 -39.27
CA THR A 565 16.97 6.92 -39.41
C THR A 565 16.28 8.22 -39.03
N GLY A 566 16.62 8.83 -37.90
CA GLY A 566 15.95 10.05 -37.43
C GLY A 566 16.17 11.26 -38.35
N GLY A 567 17.38 11.39 -38.90
CA GLY A 567 17.71 12.48 -39.81
C GLY A 567 18.46 13.60 -39.08
N GLY A 568 17.90 14.80 -39.08
CA GLY A 568 18.35 15.89 -38.21
C GLY A 568 17.21 16.29 -37.28
N GLY A 569 17.53 16.76 -36.08
CA GLY A 569 16.47 16.99 -35.10
C GLY A 569 16.92 16.47 -33.75
N ASN A 570 15.95 16.15 -32.91
CA ASN A 570 16.18 15.39 -31.69
C ASN A 570 15.21 14.22 -31.72
N ASP A 571 15.68 13.11 -32.25
CA ASP A 571 14.81 12.03 -32.73
C ASP A 571 14.73 10.89 -31.73
N THR A 572 13.58 10.24 -31.67
CA THR A 572 13.26 9.21 -30.66
C THR A 572 12.96 7.87 -31.32
N ALA A 573 13.61 6.80 -30.85
CA ALA A 573 13.17 5.44 -31.12
C ALA A 573 12.39 4.92 -29.90
N GLU A 574 11.18 4.43 -30.15
CA GLU A 574 10.22 4.03 -29.13
C GLU A 574 9.92 2.52 -29.21
N TYR A 575 10.02 1.83 -28.07
CA TYR A 575 9.78 0.40 -27.92
C TYR A 575 8.74 0.08 -26.84
N SER A 576 7.89 1.05 -26.53
CA SER A 576 6.88 1.00 -25.46
C SER A 576 5.87 -0.14 -25.64
N SER A 577 5.64 -0.60 -26.87
CA SER A 577 4.77 -1.73 -27.20
C SER A 577 5.44 -3.10 -27.14
N SER A 578 6.77 -3.16 -26.95
CA SER A 578 7.47 -4.44 -26.95
C SER A 578 7.12 -5.28 -25.72
N ALA A 579 6.82 -6.55 -25.95
CA ALA A 579 6.43 -7.48 -24.88
C ALA A 579 7.61 -7.97 -24.01
N THR A 580 8.85 -7.67 -24.38
CA THR A 580 10.05 -8.07 -23.64
C THR A 580 11.10 -6.98 -23.65
N GLY A 581 11.98 -6.98 -22.64
CA GLY A 581 13.02 -5.97 -22.49
C GLY A 581 13.96 -5.86 -23.69
N VAL A 582 14.29 -4.61 -24.03
CA VAL A 582 15.19 -4.22 -25.13
C VAL A 582 16.55 -3.78 -24.58
N SER A 583 17.59 -4.04 -25.35
CA SER A 583 18.96 -3.61 -25.03
C SER A 583 19.53 -2.84 -26.20
N ILE A 584 19.66 -1.52 -26.03
CA ILE A 584 20.04 -0.57 -27.06
C ILE A 584 21.26 0.23 -26.59
N VAL A 585 22.29 0.26 -27.43
CA VAL A 585 23.49 1.06 -27.22
C VAL A 585 23.73 1.93 -28.44
N LEU A 586 23.47 3.24 -28.31
CA LEU A 586 23.69 4.22 -29.36
C LEU A 586 25.18 4.48 -29.58
N ASN A 587 25.56 4.76 -30.84
CA ASN A 587 26.95 5.05 -31.22
C ASN A 587 27.05 6.42 -31.91
N ASP A 588 28.04 7.20 -31.51
CA ASP A 588 28.43 8.50 -32.09
C ASP A 588 28.63 8.48 -33.62
N ALA A 589 28.97 7.33 -34.19
CA ALA A 589 29.20 7.17 -35.61
C ALA A 589 27.92 6.98 -36.46
N GLY A 590 26.72 7.04 -35.85
CA GLY A 590 25.43 6.92 -36.55
C GLY A 590 24.96 5.48 -36.73
N GLY A 591 25.06 4.68 -35.66
CA GLY A 591 24.58 3.30 -35.59
C GLY A 591 24.16 2.95 -34.16
N ALA A 592 23.51 1.81 -33.96
CA ALA A 592 23.27 1.25 -32.62
C ALA A 592 23.62 -0.24 -32.58
N THR A 593 23.97 -0.73 -31.39
CA THR A 593 23.91 -2.17 -31.11
C THR A 593 22.61 -2.43 -30.38
N VAL A 594 21.75 -3.25 -30.97
CA VAL A 594 20.40 -3.54 -30.48
C VAL A 594 20.21 -5.04 -30.32
N SER A 595 19.38 -5.44 -29.37
CA SER A 595 18.96 -6.83 -29.17
C SER A 595 17.76 -6.89 -28.22
N GLY A 596 17.01 -7.99 -28.27
CA GLY A 596 15.87 -8.23 -27.38
C GLY A 596 14.60 -7.53 -27.84
N GLY A 597 13.45 -8.17 -27.57
CA GLY A 597 12.13 -7.66 -27.95
C GLY A 597 12.04 -7.24 -29.41
N ASP A 598 11.40 -6.09 -29.59
CA ASP A 598 11.12 -5.49 -30.89
C ASP A 598 12.40 -4.86 -31.48
N ALA A 599 13.39 -4.53 -30.64
CA ALA A 599 14.69 -4.03 -31.09
C ALA A 599 15.60 -5.10 -31.74
N GLU A 600 15.19 -6.38 -31.75
CA GLU A 600 16.03 -7.47 -32.24
C GLU A 600 16.24 -7.41 -33.75
N GLY A 601 17.43 -6.96 -34.16
CA GLY A 601 17.85 -6.90 -35.56
C GLY A 601 17.70 -5.53 -36.20
N ASP A 602 17.21 -4.55 -35.45
CA ASP A 602 17.04 -3.17 -35.92
C ASP A 602 18.38 -2.48 -36.23
N LEU A 603 18.29 -1.45 -37.06
CA LEU A 603 19.37 -0.56 -37.41
C LEU A 603 18.93 0.88 -37.14
N LEU A 604 19.43 1.44 -36.04
CA LEU A 604 19.17 2.83 -35.65
C LEU A 604 20.31 3.73 -36.09
N ALA A 605 20.00 4.86 -36.73
CA ALA A 605 20.94 5.89 -37.11
C ALA A 605 20.35 7.28 -36.85
N SER A 606 21.19 8.26 -36.44
CA SER A 606 20.74 9.60 -36.07
C SER A 606 19.55 9.57 -35.09
N ILE A 607 19.69 8.82 -34.00
CA ILE A 607 18.71 8.77 -32.91
C ILE A 607 19.42 9.28 -31.66
N GLU A 608 18.74 10.17 -30.94
CA GLU A 608 19.21 10.76 -29.70
C GLU A 608 18.44 10.25 -28.49
N ASN A 609 17.16 9.92 -28.63
CA ASN A 609 16.31 9.52 -27.53
C ASN A 609 15.83 8.08 -27.66
N LEU A 610 15.64 7.42 -26.52
CA LEU A 610 15.13 6.07 -26.43
C LEU A 610 14.00 6.01 -25.41
N ILE A 611 12.93 5.32 -25.78
CA ILE A 611 11.85 4.90 -24.88
C ILE A 611 11.84 3.37 -24.88
N GLY A 612 11.99 2.79 -23.70
CA GLY A 612 11.99 1.36 -23.42
C GLY A 612 10.60 0.74 -23.46
N SER A 613 10.54 -0.51 -23.03
CA SER A 613 9.37 -1.38 -22.98
C SER A 613 8.73 -1.40 -21.59
N GLY A 614 7.70 -2.24 -21.41
CA GLY A 614 7.18 -2.57 -20.08
C GLY A 614 8.00 -3.62 -19.32
N SER A 615 9.25 -3.86 -19.69
CA SER A 615 10.13 -4.89 -19.14
C SER A 615 11.53 -4.35 -18.87
N ALA A 616 12.36 -5.09 -18.12
CA ALA A 616 13.72 -4.66 -17.81
C ALA A 616 14.59 -4.41 -19.05
N ASP A 617 14.94 -3.15 -19.27
CA ASP A 617 15.66 -2.65 -20.44
C ASP A 617 17.11 -2.25 -20.12
N ILE A 618 17.92 -2.15 -21.18
CA ILE A 618 19.27 -1.57 -21.14
C ILE A 618 19.32 -0.47 -22.19
N LEU A 619 19.31 0.80 -21.76
CA LEU A 619 19.25 1.96 -22.64
C LEU A 619 20.49 2.83 -22.47
N TYR A 620 21.41 2.78 -23.43
CA TYR A 620 22.65 3.56 -23.42
C TYR A 620 22.65 4.60 -24.54
N GLY A 621 22.76 5.87 -24.14
CA GLY A 621 22.94 7.02 -25.01
C GLY A 621 24.34 7.13 -25.61
N ASN A 622 24.61 8.26 -26.25
CA ASN A 622 25.82 8.55 -27.01
C ASN A 622 26.40 9.91 -26.58
N SER A 623 27.26 10.53 -27.39
CA SER A 623 27.85 11.85 -27.07
C SER A 623 26.95 13.04 -27.44
N LEU A 624 25.74 12.78 -27.96
CA LEU A 624 24.71 13.79 -28.18
C LEU A 624 23.87 13.95 -26.91
N VAL A 625 22.98 14.94 -26.89
CA VAL A 625 22.10 15.17 -25.74
C VAL A 625 20.98 14.15 -25.79
N ASN A 626 20.99 13.18 -24.88
CA ASN A 626 20.03 12.07 -24.90
C ASN A 626 18.90 12.26 -23.87
N ARG A 627 17.71 11.75 -24.21
CA ARG A 627 16.63 11.44 -23.27
C ARG A 627 16.37 9.94 -23.31
N LEU A 628 16.45 9.30 -22.14
CA LEU A 628 16.25 7.88 -21.96
C LEU A 628 15.09 7.65 -20.98
N GLU A 629 14.14 6.83 -21.37
CA GLU A 629 12.94 6.52 -20.59
C GLU A 629 12.76 5.01 -20.54
N GLY A 630 12.74 4.42 -19.34
CA GLY A 630 12.64 2.97 -19.14
C GLY A 630 11.23 2.46 -19.31
N GLY A 631 10.28 3.05 -18.60
CA GLY A 631 8.87 2.67 -18.64
C GLY A 631 8.51 1.91 -17.37
N THR A 632 8.14 0.64 -17.49
CA THR A 632 7.99 -0.23 -16.32
C THR A 632 9.05 -1.32 -16.39
N GLY A 633 9.64 -1.74 -15.28
CA GLY A 633 10.72 -2.72 -15.33
C GLY A 633 11.85 -2.34 -14.41
N ASN A 634 12.90 -3.15 -14.38
CA ASN A 634 14.12 -2.79 -13.66
C ASN A 634 15.17 -2.43 -14.70
N ASP A 635 15.24 -1.16 -15.04
CA ASP A 635 15.94 -0.68 -16.22
C ASP A 635 17.36 -0.22 -15.87
N THR A 636 18.25 -0.32 -16.85
CA THR A 636 19.65 0.09 -16.70
C THR A 636 20.03 1.13 -17.75
N PHE A 637 20.50 2.27 -17.28
CA PHE A 637 20.78 3.44 -18.12
C PHE A 637 22.27 3.78 -18.16
N ARG A 638 22.68 4.41 -19.27
CA ARG A 638 23.90 5.24 -19.37
C ARG A 638 23.59 6.41 -20.29
N THR A 639 23.76 7.65 -19.83
CA THR A 639 23.46 8.87 -20.60
C THR A 639 24.49 9.10 -21.70
N GLY A 640 25.78 9.14 -21.34
CA GLY A 640 26.87 9.40 -22.27
C GLY A 640 27.65 10.64 -21.88
N THR A 641 27.92 11.54 -22.83
CA THR A 641 28.69 12.78 -22.56
C THR A 641 28.08 14.02 -23.21
N GLY A 642 26.78 14.01 -23.53
CA GLY A 642 26.13 15.11 -24.23
C GLY A 642 25.84 16.33 -23.37
N GLY A 643 25.68 16.10 -22.07
CA GLY A 643 25.31 17.04 -21.05
C GLY A 643 26.45 17.98 -20.69
N ILE A 644 26.08 19.22 -20.38
CA ILE A 644 27.01 20.24 -19.88
C ILE A 644 26.24 21.12 -18.89
N ALA A 645 26.32 20.77 -17.60
CA ALA A 645 25.58 21.46 -16.53
C ALA A 645 25.83 22.99 -16.55
N ALA A 646 27.07 23.41 -16.78
CA ALA A 646 27.46 24.82 -16.82
C ALA A 646 26.83 25.63 -17.98
N SER A 647 26.44 24.96 -19.06
CA SER A 647 25.82 25.59 -20.24
C SER A 647 24.29 25.46 -20.23
N GLY A 648 23.71 24.74 -19.26
CA GLY A 648 22.28 24.44 -19.20
C GLY A 648 21.81 23.45 -20.26
N VAL A 649 22.72 22.61 -20.75
CA VAL A 649 22.41 21.50 -21.66
C VAL A 649 22.30 20.25 -20.80
N TYR A 650 21.13 19.61 -20.82
CA TYR A 650 20.80 18.54 -19.90
C TYR A 650 20.40 17.27 -20.64
N GLU A 651 20.85 16.14 -20.12
CA GLU A 651 20.39 14.81 -20.47
C GLU A 651 19.32 14.38 -19.46
N TYR A 652 18.33 13.61 -19.91
CA TYR A 652 17.23 13.18 -19.07
C TYR A 652 17.21 11.66 -18.97
N VAL A 653 17.17 11.15 -17.74
CA VAL A 653 16.88 9.74 -17.46
C VAL A 653 15.61 9.68 -16.65
N ILE A 654 14.65 8.90 -17.11
CA ILE A 654 13.41 8.59 -16.41
C ILE A 654 13.36 7.08 -16.28
N GLY A 655 13.51 6.55 -15.07
CA GLY A 655 13.39 5.10 -14.84
C GLY A 655 11.95 4.66 -15.06
N GLY A 656 11.06 5.12 -14.18
CA GLY A 656 9.63 4.86 -14.27
C GLY A 656 9.20 3.97 -13.11
N ASP A 657 8.40 2.94 -13.38
CA ASP A 657 7.97 1.99 -12.36
C ASP A 657 8.94 0.81 -12.26
N GLY A 658 9.59 0.65 -11.12
CA GLY A 658 10.40 -0.53 -10.81
C GLY A 658 11.63 -0.17 -9.99
N VAL A 659 12.74 -0.86 -10.21
CA VAL A 659 14.01 -0.59 -9.52
C VAL A 659 15.08 -0.32 -10.56
N ASP A 660 15.29 0.96 -10.83
CA ASP A 660 16.06 1.44 -11.96
C ASP A 660 17.47 1.84 -11.56
N THR A 661 18.41 1.69 -12.49
CA THR A 661 19.84 1.88 -12.23
C THR A 661 20.49 2.75 -13.29
N ILE A 662 21.09 3.86 -12.87
CA ILE A 662 22.02 4.62 -13.72
C ILE A 662 23.46 4.15 -13.46
N ASP A 663 24.21 3.86 -14.53
CA ASP A 663 25.54 3.27 -14.45
C ASP A 663 26.65 4.16 -15.01
N TYR A 664 27.43 4.78 -14.13
CA TYR A 664 28.58 5.63 -14.49
C TYR A 664 29.93 4.90 -14.43
N SER A 665 29.95 3.57 -14.37
CA SER A 665 31.19 2.77 -14.20
C SER A 665 32.20 2.94 -15.34
N THR A 666 31.77 3.42 -16.51
CA THR A 666 32.63 3.72 -17.65
C THR A 666 33.22 5.13 -17.62
N SER A 667 32.74 5.97 -16.71
CA SER A 667 33.14 7.37 -16.67
C SER A 667 34.64 7.52 -16.42
N THR A 668 35.25 8.44 -17.16
CA THR A 668 36.70 8.69 -17.12
C THR A 668 37.10 9.73 -16.08
N SER A 669 36.17 10.17 -15.24
CA SER A 669 36.35 11.12 -14.14
C SER A 669 35.30 10.88 -13.06
N ALA A 670 35.54 11.41 -11.86
CA ALA A 670 34.57 11.34 -10.78
C ALA A 670 33.23 11.99 -11.16
N VAL A 671 32.16 11.39 -10.68
CA VAL A 671 30.77 11.83 -10.86
C VAL A 671 30.18 12.34 -9.55
N ALA A 672 29.35 13.36 -9.65
CA ALA A 672 28.49 13.84 -8.58
C ALA A 672 27.03 13.62 -9.03
N ALA A 673 26.52 12.41 -8.81
CA ALA A 673 25.22 11.96 -9.28
C ALA A 673 24.16 12.13 -8.19
N ILE A 674 23.01 12.67 -8.58
CA ILE A 674 21.91 12.99 -7.67
C ILE A 674 20.60 12.48 -8.27
N VAL A 675 19.94 11.57 -7.55
CA VAL A 675 18.59 11.10 -7.88
C VAL A 675 17.52 12.06 -7.35
N PHE A 676 16.38 12.15 -8.05
CA PHE A 676 15.23 12.93 -7.62
C PHE A 676 13.90 12.18 -7.85
N ASN A 677 13.09 12.04 -6.79
CA ASN A 677 11.80 11.34 -6.82
C ASN A 677 10.59 12.25 -6.45
N ALA A 678 10.68 13.56 -6.70
CA ALA A 678 9.57 14.48 -6.46
C ALA A 678 9.28 15.35 -7.70
N GLN A 679 8.02 15.69 -7.98
CA GLN A 679 7.68 16.50 -9.16
C GLN A 679 7.68 18.02 -8.89
N SER A 680 7.92 18.46 -7.65
CA SER A 680 7.88 19.89 -7.28
C SER A 680 9.16 20.35 -6.57
N GLY A 681 10.10 20.87 -7.34
CA GLY A 681 11.34 21.47 -6.84
C GLY A 681 12.21 21.98 -7.98
N THR A 682 13.32 22.65 -7.66
CA THR A 682 14.39 22.85 -8.64
C THR A 682 15.02 21.49 -8.89
N LEU A 683 14.94 20.98 -10.13
CA LEU A 683 15.53 19.69 -10.49
C LEU A 683 17.04 19.73 -10.19
N PRO A 684 17.57 18.82 -9.34
CA PRO A 684 19.00 18.73 -9.14
C PRO A 684 19.64 18.29 -10.47
N VAL A 685 20.82 18.84 -10.73
CA VAL A 685 21.60 18.52 -11.92
C VAL A 685 22.87 17.86 -11.43
N SER A 686 23.09 16.63 -11.89
CA SER A 686 24.33 15.89 -11.66
C SER A 686 25.50 16.58 -12.35
N GLN A 687 26.70 16.37 -11.84
CA GLN A 687 27.91 17.10 -12.28
C GLN A 687 29.11 16.17 -12.42
N GLY A 688 30.01 16.52 -13.33
CA GLY A 688 31.30 15.83 -13.48
C GLY A 688 31.22 14.47 -14.20
N GLY A 689 32.31 14.12 -14.88
CA GLY A 689 32.38 12.89 -15.65
C GLY A 689 31.27 12.77 -16.70
N GLU A 690 30.65 11.60 -16.77
CA GLU A 690 29.51 11.29 -17.64
C GLU A 690 28.18 11.77 -17.02
N ALA A 691 28.18 12.16 -15.74
CA ALA A 691 26.99 12.67 -15.06
C ALA A 691 26.79 14.19 -15.27
N ASP A 692 27.68 14.88 -15.98
CA ASP A 692 27.66 16.34 -16.08
C ASP A 692 26.45 16.83 -16.89
N GLY A 693 25.47 17.44 -16.22
CA GLY A 693 24.25 17.88 -16.90
C GLY A 693 23.12 16.85 -16.86
N ASP A 694 23.30 15.70 -16.22
CA ASP A 694 22.23 14.71 -16.12
C ASP A 694 21.16 15.13 -15.11
N ILE A 695 19.91 14.88 -15.49
CA ILE A 695 18.74 14.97 -14.63
C ILE A 695 18.17 13.56 -14.50
N LEU A 696 18.23 13.02 -13.28
CA LEU A 696 17.83 11.66 -12.94
C LEU A 696 16.48 11.69 -12.20
N LEU A 697 15.44 11.15 -12.83
CA LEU A 697 14.06 11.15 -12.34
C LEU A 697 13.59 9.71 -12.19
N LEU A 698 12.95 9.38 -11.07
CA LEU A 698 12.39 8.04 -10.83
C LEU A 698 13.44 6.94 -11.08
N VAL A 699 14.64 7.13 -10.53
CA VAL A 699 15.74 6.15 -10.59
C VAL A 699 16.14 5.82 -9.16
N GLU A 700 16.31 4.55 -8.80
CA GLU A 700 16.59 4.18 -7.41
C GLU A 700 18.07 3.95 -7.17
N ASN A 701 18.82 3.48 -8.17
CA ASN A 701 20.18 3.00 -7.96
C ASN A 701 21.19 3.80 -8.77
N ILE A 702 22.35 4.02 -8.16
CA ILE A 702 23.48 4.68 -8.80
C ILE A 702 24.71 3.80 -8.67
N ILE A 703 25.33 3.50 -9.81
CA ILE A 703 26.69 2.95 -9.86
C ILE A 703 27.63 4.11 -10.24
N GLY A 704 28.59 4.39 -9.37
CA GLY A 704 29.63 5.40 -9.56
C GLY A 704 30.67 5.01 -10.62
N SER A 705 31.68 5.86 -10.73
CA SER A 705 32.86 5.69 -11.57
C SER A 705 33.98 4.93 -10.84
N MET A 706 35.19 4.88 -11.41
CA MET A 706 36.38 4.33 -10.74
C MET A 706 37.22 5.42 -10.03
N PHE A 707 36.58 6.53 -9.65
CA PHE A 707 37.19 7.71 -9.02
C PHE A 707 36.34 8.16 -7.82
N GLY A 708 36.89 9.04 -6.97
CA GLY A 708 36.17 9.53 -5.79
C GLY A 708 34.90 10.33 -6.10
N ASP A 709 33.76 9.67 -5.98
CA ASP A 709 32.44 10.13 -6.39
C ASP A 709 31.64 10.78 -5.25
N GLN A 710 30.58 11.48 -5.63
CA GLN A 710 29.54 11.98 -4.71
C GLN A 710 28.19 11.44 -5.17
N LEU A 711 27.67 10.44 -4.48
CA LEU A 711 26.43 9.76 -4.85
C LEU A 711 25.35 10.12 -3.85
N ARG A 712 24.24 10.69 -4.33
CA ARG A 712 23.09 11.04 -3.49
C ARG A 712 21.82 10.39 -3.99
N GLY A 713 21.20 9.60 -3.12
CA GLY A 713 19.89 8.99 -3.30
C GLY A 713 18.74 9.95 -3.05
N SER A 714 17.64 9.40 -2.58
CA SER A 714 16.31 10.01 -2.46
C SER A 714 15.62 9.54 -1.18
N GLU A 715 14.33 9.78 -1.01
CA GLU A 715 13.58 9.32 0.19
C GLU A 715 13.06 7.87 0.08
N VAL A 716 13.34 7.17 -1.04
CA VAL A 716 13.02 5.75 -1.24
C VAL A 716 14.28 4.90 -1.12
N ALA A 717 14.12 3.58 -0.91
CA ALA A 717 15.26 2.68 -0.78
C ALA A 717 16.14 2.68 -2.05
N ASN A 718 17.41 3.04 -1.89
CA ASN A 718 18.38 3.18 -2.97
C ASN A 718 19.55 2.20 -2.82
N LEU A 719 20.15 1.77 -3.94
CA LEU A 719 21.47 1.15 -3.97
C LEU A 719 22.49 2.15 -4.53
N LEU A 720 23.43 2.56 -3.69
CA LEU A 720 24.53 3.44 -4.09
C LEU A 720 25.85 2.67 -4.03
N SER A 721 26.55 2.55 -5.16
CA SER A 721 27.81 1.81 -5.28
C SER A 721 28.93 2.72 -5.79
N GLY A 722 29.93 3.02 -4.96
CA GLY A 722 31.08 3.87 -5.30
C GLY A 722 32.14 3.21 -6.21
N LEU A 723 32.32 1.90 -6.12
CA LEU A 723 33.36 1.11 -6.83
C LEU A 723 34.78 1.40 -6.33
N ASP A 724 35.68 1.96 -7.15
CA ASP A 724 37.04 2.33 -6.73
C ASP A 724 37.04 3.84 -6.51
N GLY A 725 37.62 4.35 -5.43
CA GLY A 725 37.52 5.78 -5.17
C GLY A 725 37.59 6.10 -3.69
N ASN A 726 37.55 7.38 -3.37
CA ASN A 726 37.20 7.79 -2.01
C ASN A 726 35.85 8.46 -2.14
N ASP A 727 34.80 7.69 -1.92
CA ASP A 727 33.45 8.05 -2.31
C ASP A 727 32.67 8.65 -1.14
N ASN A 728 31.74 9.55 -1.44
CA ASN A 728 30.79 10.10 -0.48
C ASN A 728 29.38 9.68 -0.87
N LEU A 729 28.78 8.82 -0.05
CA LEU A 729 27.48 8.22 -0.27
C LEU A 729 26.47 8.81 0.71
N GLN A 730 25.36 9.30 0.19
CA GLN A 730 24.26 9.85 0.97
C GLN A 730 22.93 9.27 0.46
N GLY A 731 22.38 8.31 1.20
CA GLY A 731 21.10 7.67 0.88
C GLY A 731 19.90 8.62 0.99
N LEU A 732 19.82 9.37 2.10
CA LEU A 732 18.67 10.14 2.58
C LEU A 732 17.63 9.22 3.26
N GLY A 733 16.34 9.33 2.95
CA GLY A 733 15.34 8.46 3.56
C GLY A 733 15.24 7.14 2.80
N GLY A 734 14.75 6.08 3.44
CA GLY A 734 14.69 4.76 2.80
C GLY A 734 15.46 3.74 3.62
N ALA A 735 15.47 2.49 3.16
CA ALA A 735 16.33 1.46 3.71
C ALA A 735 17.42 1.18 2.68
N ASP A 736 18.49 1.95 2.73
CA ASP A 736 19.44 2.05 1.64
C ASP A 736 20.53 0.99 1.71
N THR A 737 21.10 0.64 0.57
CA THR A 737 22.33 -0.16 0.50
C THR A 737 23.47 0.72 0.00
N LEU A 738 24.37 1.07 0.91
CA LEU A 738 25.53 1.92 0.64
C LEU A 738 26.78 1.05 0.53
N ILE A 739 27.39 0.99 -0.65
CA ILE A 739 28.59 0.20 -0.95
C ILE A 739 29.69 1.18 -1.34
N GLY A 740 30.66 1.42 -0.46
CA GLY A 740 31.82 2.28 -0.78
C GLY A 740 32.67 1.65 -1.86
N GLY A 741 33.45 0.65 -1.47
CA GLY A 741 34.15 -0.25 -2.38
C GLY A 741 35.63 -0.26 -2.05
N ALA A 742 36.49 0.07 -3.02
CA ALA A 742 37.92 0.14 -2.81
C ALA A 742 38.38 1.59 -2.62
N GLY A 743 38.74 1.93 -1.39
CA GLY A 743 39.45 3.16 -1.05
C GLY A 743 39.13 3.60 0.36
N ILE A 744 38.80 4.87 0.55
CA ILE A 744 38.36 5.41 1.85
C ILE A 744 37.04 6.10 1.64
N ASP A 745 35.97 5.41 2.01
CA ASP A 745 34.61 5.78 1.65
C ASP A 745 33.84 6.30 2.85
N THR A 746 32.91 7.21 2.59
CA THR A 746 32.17 7.95 3.61
C THR A 746 30.67 7.79 3.39
N ALA A 747 29.96 7.26 4.40
CA ALA A 747 28.51 7.39 4.47
C ALA A 747 28.14 8.64 5.26
N SER A 748 27.33 9.53 4.65
CA SER A 748 27.00 10.84 5.21
C SER A 748 25.50 10.98 5.51
N TYR A 749 25.18 11.14 6.79
CA TYR A 749 23.85 11.41 7.32
C TYR A 749 23.63 12.89 7.69
N SER A 750 24.52 13.77 7.23
CA SER A 750 24.52 15.21 7.54
C SER A 750 23.26 15.99 7.16
N LEU A 751 22.40 15.44 6.29
CA LEU A 751 21.11 16.03 5.92
C LEU A 751 19.93 15.45 6.70
N SER A 752 20.17 14.46 7.57
CA SER A 752 19.09 13.85 8.32
C SER A 752 18.42 14.83 9.27
N THR A 753 17.10 14.71 9.33
CA THR A 753 16.26 15.56 10.18
C THR A 753 16.06 15.01 11.60
N ALA A 754 16.76 13.92 11.94
CA ALA A 754 16.79 13.31 13.26
C ALA A 754 18.17 12.69 13.53
N GLY A 755 18.45 12.37 14.79
CA GLY A 755 19.68 11.68 15.19
C GLY A 755 19.71 10.25 14.65
N VAL A 756 20.90 9.81 14.24
CA VAL A 756 21.15 8.50 13.62
C VAL A 756 21.99 7.61 14.53
N THR A 757 21.74 6.30 14.48
CA THR A 757 22.60 5.29 15.09
C THR A 757 23.15 4.40 13.98
N VAL A 758 24.45 4.50 13.72
CA VAL A 758 25.11 3.81 12.61
C VAL A 758 26.26 2.97 13.13
N THR A 759 26.29 1.70 12.72
CA THR A 759 27.33 0.74 13.10
C THR A 759 28.01 0.15 11.88
N LEU A 760 29.31 0.34 11.76
CA LEU A 760 30.14 -0.35 10.77
C LEU A 760 30.43 -1.78 11.21
N ALA A 761 30.52 -2.71 10.27
CA ALA A 761 30.84 -4.11 10.53
C ALA A 761 32.22 -4.48 9.98
N ASP A 762 32.92 -5.39 10.66
CA ASP A 762 34.18 -5.99 10.17
C ASP A 762 33.97 -6.97 9.01
N SER A 763 32.77 -7.56 8.96
CA SER A 763 32.39 -8.54 7.94
C SER A 763 30.89 -8.49 7.71
N GLY A 764 30.46 -8.59 6.46
CA GLY A 764 29.07 -8.38 6.08
C GLY A 764 28.72 -6.89 6.08
N ASN A 765 27.46 -6.57 6.28
CA ASN A 765 26.97 -5.19 6.24
C ASN A 765 26.88 -4.62 7.66
N GLY A 766 27.38 -3.40 7.82
CA GLY A 766 26.98 -2.50 8.88
C GLY A 766 25.50 -2.13 8.77
N THR A 767 24.97 -1.50 9.81
CA THR A 767 23.53 -1.21 9.94
C THR A 767 23.29 0.21 10.42
N GLY A 768 22.25 0.84 9.89
CA GLY A 768 21.71 2.11 10.37
C GLY A 768 20.33 1.98 11.04
N VAL A 769 20.05 2.84 12.02
CA VAL A 769 18.74 3.00 12.67
C VAL A 769 18.50 4.47 12.99
N GLY A 770 17.26 4.95 12.84
CA GLY A 770 16.87 6.32 13.17
C GLY A 770 17.20 7.33 12.07
N GLY A 771 16.33 8.33 11.90
CA GLY A 771 16.45 9.33 10.85
C GLY A 771 16.58 8.70 9.46
N ASP A 772 17.54 9.21 8.70
CA ASP A 772 17.89 8.78 7.34
C ASP A 772 18.60 7.43 7.35
N ALA A 773 19.18 7.02 8.47
CA ALA A 773 19.85 5.72 8.57
C ALA A 773 18.89 4.53 8.71
N GLN A 774 17.57 4.75 8.75
CA GLN A 774 16.60 3.76 9.19
C GLN A 774 16.49 2.56 8.24
N GLY A 775 17.18 1.47 8.59
CA GLY A 775 17.15 0.22 7.82
C GLY A 775 18.31 0.08 6.84
N ASP A 776 19.24 1.03 6.85
CA ASP A 776 20.40 1.03 5.96
C ASP A 776 21.33 -0.15 6.20
N LEU A 777 21.94 -0.61 5.10
CA LEU A 777 23.00 -1.59 5.03
C LEU A 777 24.25 -0.96 4.44
N LEU A 778 25.35 -0.99 5.20
CA LEU A 778 26.62 -0.35 4.80
C LEU A 778 27.69 -1.42 4.57
N SER A 779 28.29 -1.46 3.39
CA SER A 779 29.41 -2.36 3.07
C SER A 779 30.61 -1.55 2.64
N THR A 780 31.81 -1.97 3.08
CA THR A 780 33.09 -1.36 2.66
C THR A 780 33.08 0.16 2.81
N ILE A 781 32.58 0.64 3.96
CA ILE A 781 32.59 2.05 4.36
C ILE A 781 33.53 2.18 5.56
N GLU A 782 34.43 3.17 5.52
CA GLU A 782 35.39 3.45 6.58
C GLU A 782 34.99 4.66 7.42
N ASN A 783 34.28 5.63 6.85
CA ASN A 783 33.96 6.89 7.51
C ASN A 783 32.45 7.10 7.68
N LEU A 784 32.07 7.74 8.78
CA LEU A 784 30.70 8.13 9.07
C LEU A 784 30.64 9.62 9.40
N ILE A 785 29.66 10.30 8.81
CA ILE A 785 29.28 11.67 9.19
C ILE A 785 27.84 11.61 9.71
N GLY A 786 27.63 12.07 10.94
CA GLY A 786 26.35 12.20 11.62
C GLY A 786 25.51 13.37 11.10
N SER A 787 24.37 13.55 11.74
CA SER A 787 23.38 14.58 11.48
C SER A 787 23.71 15.90 12.22
N THR A 788 22.68 16.69 12.54
CA THR A 788 22.80 17.88 13.40
C THR A 788 22.10 17.67 14.75
N PHE A 789 21.80 16.42 15.06
CA PHE A 789 21.10 15.94 16.25
C PHE A 789 21.95 14.89 16.95
N ASP A 790 21.58 14.55 18.19
CA ASP A 790 22.28 13.55 18.99
C ASP A 790 22.42 12.19 18.26
N ASP A 791 23.63 11.89 17.80
CA ASP A 791 23.95 10.69 17.02
C ASP A 791 24.69 9.63 17.84
N ILE A 792 24.66 8.38 17.37
CA ILE A 792 25.49 7.28 17.87
C ILE A 792 26.27 6.68 16.69
N LEU A 793 27.56 6.96 16.61
CA LEU A 793 28.43 6.48 15.54
C LEU A 793 29.40 5.42 16.05
N ILE A 794 29.32 4.21 15.49
CA ILE A 794 30.09 3.03 15.93
C ILE A 794 30.96 2.56 14.78
N GLY A 795 32.28 2.69 14.96
CA GLY A 795 33.31 2.20 14.04
C GLY A 795 33.51 0.69 14.10
N ASN A 796 34.37 0.18 13.20
CA ASN A 796 34.79 -1.21 13.12
C ASN A 796 36.31 -1.34 13.39
N SER A 797 36.92 -2.48 13.11
CA SER A 797 38.35 -2.70 13.30
C SER A 797 39.24 -2.13 12.19
N ALA A 798 38.66 -1.51 11.15
CA ALA A 798 39.40 -0.70 10.20
C ALA A 798 39.64 0.71 10.78
N THR A 799 40.57 1.46 10.20
CA THR A 799 40.75 2.85 10.64
C THR A 799 39.56 3.69 10.16
N ASN A 800 38.79 4.20 11.11
CA ASN A 800 37.61 5.01 10.81
C ASN A 800 37.83 6.52 11.01
N ARG A 801 37.04 7.32 10.31
CA ARG A 801 36.80 8.73 10.65
C ARG A 801 35.34 8.91 10.99
N LEU A 802 35.07 9.32 12.23
CA LEU A 802 33.72 9.54 12.74
C LEU A 802 33.53 11.03 13.05
N GLU A 803 32.54 11.66 12.44
CA GLU A 803 32.20 13.08 12.67
C GLU A 803 30.75 13.18 13.11
N GLY A 804 30.49 13.69 14.32
CA GLY A 804 29.13 13.80 14.87
C GLY A 804 28.34 14.92 14.22
N GLY A 805 28.91 16.13 14.21
CA GLY A 805 28.29 17.29 13.59
C GLY A 805 27.84 18.28 14.64
N ALA A 806 26.54 18.45 14.79
CA ALA A 806 25.98 19.19 15.92
C ALA A 806 25.08 18.24 16.71
N GLY A 807 24.83 18.52 17.99
CA GLY A 807 24.11 17.59 18.87
C GLY A 807 25.03 17.01 19.93
N ASN A 808 24.49 16.23 20.85
CA ASN A 808 25.28 15.55 21.86
C ASN A 808 25.57 14.14 21.37
N ASP A 809 26.71 13.96 20.72
CA ASP A 809 27.01 12.75 19.98
C ASP A 809 27.74 11.73 20.84
N THR A 810 27.49 10.44 20.57
CA THR A 810 28.16 9.33 21.24
C THR A 810 28.92 8.48 20.24
N PHE A 811 30.20 8.28 20.49
CA PHE A 811 31.09 7.52 19.61
C PHE A 811 31.56 6.23 20.27
N ARG A 812 31.67 5.16 19.49
CA ARG A 812 32.42 3.96 19.88
C ARG A 812 33.40 3.60 18.77
N THR A 813 34.69 3.57 19.09
CA THR A 813 35.74 3.18 18.17
C THR A 813 36.06 1.68 18.29
N GLY A 814 36.66 1.12 17.24
CA GLY A 814 37.15 -0.25 17.24
C GLY A 814 38.63 -0.36 17.61
N LEU A 815 39.29 -1.44 17.17
CA LEU A 815 40.76 -1.61 17.32
C LEU A 815 41.53 -1.03 16.11
N GLY A 816 40.88 -0.19 15.30
CA GLY A 816 41.37 0.23 13.98
C GLY A 816 42.51 1.24 13.99
N GLY A 817 42.72 1.91 15.12
CA GLY A 817 43.89 2.73 15.39
C GLY A 817 45.12 1.89 15.81
N SER A 818 46.31 2.30 15.37
CA SER A 818 47.53 1.88 16.05
C SER A 818 48.59 2.97 16.00
N VAL A 819 49.14 3.32 17.16
CA VAL A 819 50.25 4.29 17.30
C VAL A 819 51.47 3.87 16.46
N ALA A 820 51.60 2.58 16.11
CA ALA A 820 52.68 2.04 15.31
C ALA A 820 52.46 2.15 13.79
N SER A 821 51.22 2.30 13.31
CA SER A 821 50.88 2.16 11.88
C SER A 821 50.89 3.48 11.10
N SER A 822 51.01 4.65 11.76
CA SER A 822 50.80 5.99 11.19
C SER A 822 49.40 6.27 10.62
N VAL A 823 48.50 5.28 10.69
CA VAL A 823 47.08 5.38 10.33
C VAL A 823 46.29 5.52 11.63
N GLN A 824 45.44 6.53 11.71
CA GLN A 824 44.87 7.06 12.95
C GLN A 824 43.35 7.06 12.84
N GLU A 825 42.68 6.53 13.86
CA GLU A 825 41.23 6.68 14.00
C GLU A 825 40.94 8.12 14.47
N VAL A 826 40.09 8.83 13.75
CA VAL A 826 39.81 10.26 14.02
C VAL A 826 38.35 10.42 14.39
N VAL A 827 38.13 10.88 15.62
CA VAL A 827 36.79 11.17 16.14
C VAL A 827 36.67 12.67 16.36
N ILE A 828 35.64 13.26 15.77
CA ILE A 828 35.31 14.67 15.93
C ILE A 828 33.88 14.74 16.43
N GLY A 829 33.67 15.25 17.65
CA GLY A 829 32.33 15.50 18.20
C GLY A 829 31.61 16.59 17.41
N GLY A 830 31.98 17.83 17.69
CA GLY A 830 31.50 18.99 16.93
C GLY A 830 30.84 20.01 17.84
N ASP A 831 29.69 20.53 17.44
CA ASP A 831 28.92 21.48 18.26
C ASP A 831 27.99 20.73 19.21
N GLY A 832 28.35 20.65 20.50
CA GLY A 832 27.47 20.03 21.49
C GLY A 832 28.23 19.56 22.72
N VAL A 833 27.73 18.48 23.34
CA VAL A 833 28.40 17.80 24.46
C VAL A 833 28.63 16.35 24.06
N ASP A 834 29.85 16.06 23.63
CA ASP A 834 30.15 14.83 22.92
C ASP A 834 30.85 13.81 23.81
N THR A 835 30.57 12.53 23.59
CA THR A 835 30.99 11.43 24.46
C THR A 835 31.69 10.33 23.69
N ILE A 836 32.93 9.99 24.07
CA ILE A 836 33.58 8.76 23.63
C ILE A 836 33.28 7.63 24.62
N ASP A 837 32.80 6.49 24.13
CA ASP A 837 32.41 5.33 24.93
C ASP A 837 33.36 4.14 24.68
N TYR A 838 34.26 3.91 25.63
CA TYR A 838 35.20 2.78 25.63
C TYR A 838 34.73 1.61 26.50
N SER A 839 33.47 1.57 26.94
CA SER A 839 32.96 0.52 27.85
C SER A 839 33.06 -0.90 27.29
N ALA A 840 33.07 -1.04 25.96
CA ALA A 840 33.26 -2.31 25.26
C ALA A 840 34.72 -2.74 25.13
N SER A 841 35.68 -1.92 25.58
CA SER A 841 37.10 -2.20 25.41
C SER A 841 37.55 -3.41 26.21
N THR A 842 38.41 -4.24 25.59
CA THR A 842 38.94 -5.46 26.19
C THR A 842 40.24 -5.26 26.97
N GLY A 843 40.67 -4.00 27.14
CA GLY A 843 41.82 -3.62 27.96
C GLY A 843 41.69 -2.18 28.45
N ALA A 844 42.59 -1.80 29.35
CA ALA A 844 42.64 -0.44 29.89
C ALA A 844 42.88 0.60 28.80
N VAL A 845 42.15 1.71 28.91
CA VAL A 845 42.21 2.85 28.00
C VAL A 845 42.84 4.05 28.69
N TYR A 846 43.68 4.73 27.93
CA TYR A 846 44.15 6.06 28.23
C TYR A 846 43.55 7.03 27.21
N ALA A 847 42.47 7.70 27.60
CA ALA A 847 41.77 8.65 26.74
C ALA A 847 42.14 10.08 27.13
N ARG A 848 42.60 10.88 26.16
CA ARG A 848 42.82 12.31 26.33
C ARG A 848 41.91 13.09 25.39
N LEU A 849 41.06 13.92 25.98
CA LEU A 849 40.11 14.75 25.26
C LEU A 849 40.73 16.11 24.88
N PHE A 850 40.24 16.71 23.80
CA PHE A 850 40.67 18.02 23.34
C PHE A 850 39.47 18.85 22.89
N SER A 851 39.45 20.13 23.27
CA SER A 851 38.41 21.09 22.87
C SER A 851 38.59 21.65 21.45
N SER A 852 39.65 21.26 20.75
CA SER A 852 40.03 21.82 19.44
C SER A 852 40.51 20.72 18.50
N THR A 853 40.34 20.94 17.20
CA THR A 853 40.87 20.07 16.13
C THR A 853 42.38 20.23 15.89
N THR A 854 43.03 21.15 16.60
CA THR A 854 44.48 21.41 16.52
C THR A 854 45.19 21.14 17.84
N GLY A 855 46.44 20.66 17.77
CA GLY A 855 47.24 20.37 18.98
C GLY A 855 46.83 19.10 19.72
N VAL A 856 46.05 18.25 19.07
CA VAL A 856 45.58 16.95 19.57
C VAL A 856 46.74 15.96 19.73
N GLY A 857 46.59 15.06 20.70
CA GLY A 857 47.54 13.99 21.01
C GLY A 857 46.83 12.64 21.05
N PHE A 858 47.61 11.57 21.05
CA PHE A 858 47.08 10.21 20.94
C PHE A 858 46.60 9.67 22.28
N SER A 859 45.42 9.07 22.23
CA SER A 859 44.98 8.10 23.23
C SER A 859 45.73 6.77 23.03
N GLN A 860 45.79 5.94 24.07
CA GLN A 860 46.57 4.69 24.06
C GLN A 860 45.83 3.55 24.76
N GLY A 861 46.11 2.32 24.35
CA GLY A 861 45.63 1.12 25.03
C GLY A 861 44.16 0.79 24.74
N GLY A 862 43.84 -0.51 24.79
CA GLY A 862 42.49 -0.99 24.48
C GLY A 862 42.03 -0.55 23.09
N HIS A 863 40.80 -0.04 23.02
CA HIS A 863 40.19 0.53 21.81
C HIS A 863 40.59 1.99 21.60
N ALA A 864 41.28 2.62 22.56
CA ALA A 864 41.74 3.99 22.45
C ALA A 864 43.10 4.10 21.75
N ASP A 865 43.71 2.98 21.34
CA ASP A 865 45.09 2.95 20.85
C ASP A 865 45.25 3.66 19.51
N GLY A 866 45.87 4.84 19.52
CA GLY A 866 46.07 5.63 18.30
C GLY A 866 44.89 6.52 17.92
N ASP A 867 43.85 6.57 18.75
CA ASP A 867 42.71 7.47 18.55
C ASP A 867 43.13 8.93 18.71
N VAL A 868 42.54 9.77 17.85
CA VAL A 868 42.60 11.22 17.92
C VAL A 868 41.20 11.74 18.23
N LEU A 869 41.01 12.21 19.46
CA LEU A 869 39.74 12.69 19.99
C LEU A 869 39.72 14.23 19.99
N ALA A 870 38.92 14.84 19.11
CA ALA A 870 38.84 16.29 18.96
C ALA A 870 37.42 16.79 19.15
N GLN A 871 37.26 17.97 19.78
CA GLN A 871 35.95 18.51 20.16
C GLN A 871 35.15 17.45 20.94
N MET A 872 35.75 16.98 22.03
CA MET A 872 35.18 15.94 22.90
C MET A 872 35.19 16.43 24.34
N GLU A 873 34.05 16.29 25.03
CA GLU A 873 33.88 16.75 26.41
C GLU A 873 33.82 15.58 27.40
N ASN A 874 33.29 14.43 26.99
CA ASN A 874 33.02 13.33 27.90
C ASN A 874 33.73 12.04 27.47
N ALA A 875 34.03 11.20 28.45
CA ALA A 875 34.58 9.87 28.22
C ALA A 875 34.00 8.85 29.20
N ILE A 876 33.69 7.67 28.69
CA ILE A 876 33.35 6.48 29.46
C ILE A 876 34.49 5.47 29.26
N GLY A 877 35.10 5.03 30.36
CA GLY A 877 36.14 4.02 30.39
C GLY A 877 35.60 2.60 30.21
N SER A 878 36.54 1.68 30.21
CA SER A 878 36.39 0.24 30.10
C SER A 878 36.03 -0.43 31.45
N ASN A 879 36.28 -1.74 31.55
CA ASN A 879 36.17 -2.48 32.81
C ASN A 879 37.55 -2.77 33.44
N PHE A 880 38.57 -1.99 33.07
CA PHE A 880 39.95 -2.12 33.50
C PHE A 880 40.45 -0.78 34.05
N ASN A 881 41.65 -0.78 34.61
CA ASN A 881 42.23 0.41 35.24
C ASN A 881 42.55 1.50 34.20
N ASP A 882 41.63 2.44 34.05
CA ASP A 882 41.65 3.44 33.00
C ASP A 882 42.29 4.76 33.46
N ARG A 883 42.73 5.55 32.49
CA ARG A 883 43.14 6.94 32.71
C ARG A 883 42.37 7.85 31.77
N LEU A 884 41.51 8.70 32.32
CA LEU A 884 40.70 9.64 31.56
C LEU A 884 41.15 11.07 31.86
N GLU A 885 41.56 11.80 30.83
CA GLU A 885 41.97 13.21 30.90
C GLU A 885 40.97 14.07 30.11
N GLY A 886 40.30 14.99 30.82
CA GLY A 886 39.36 15.97 30.28
C GLY A 886 40.04 17.19 29.63
N THR A 887 39.28 18.27 29.48
CA THR A 887 39.67 19.53 28.86
C THR A 887 39.59 20.68 29.88
N GLU A 888 39.71 21.94 29.43
CA GLU A 888 39.47 23.12 30.28
C GLU A 888 37.99 23.50 30.45
N PHE A 889 37.08 22.68 29.91
CA PHE A 889 35.64 22.85 30.00
C PHE A 889 35.02 21.81 30.94
N ALA A 890 33.75 21.98 31.31
CA ALA A 890 33.07 21.01 32.16
C ALA A 890 32.94 19.65 31.44
N ASN A 891 33.58 18.62 31.99
CA ASN A 891 33.60 17.27 31.44
C ASN A 891 32.79 16.29 32.30
N SER A 892 32.31 15.21 31.69
CA SER A 892 31.83 14.01 32.39
C SER A 892 32.76 12.83 32.11
N LEU A 893 33.54 12.44 33.11
CA LEU A 893 34.49 11.33 33.02
C LEU A 893 34.03 10.17 33.91
N SER A 894 33.73 9.02 33.31
CA SER A 894 33.28 7.82 34.02
C SER A 894 34.31 6.71 33.86
N GLY A 895 34.96 6.28 34.95
CA GLY A 895 35.99 5.23 34.95
C GLY A 895 35.44 3.86 34.56
N GLY A 896 34.38 3.40 35.23
CA GLY A 896 33.72 2.14 34.92
C GLY A 896 33.97 1.10 36.00
N LEU A 897 34.53 -0.05 35.65
CA LEU A 897 35.09 -0.99 36.63
C LEU A 897 36.62 -0.91 36.55
N GLY A 898 37.32 -1.19 37.66
CA GLY A 898 38.77 -1.09 37.70
C GLY A 898 39.22 -0.03 38.70
N ASP A 899 40.53 0.09 38.88
CA ASP A 899 41.09 1.18 39.69
C ASP A 899 41.47 2.33 38.74
N ASP A 900 40.59 3.33 38.65
CA ASP A 900 40.64 4.34 37.59
C ASP A 900 41.30 5.65 38.04
N LEU A 901 41.86 6.39 37.08
CA LEU A 901 42.47 7.69 37.28
C LEU A 901 41.78 8.76 36.43
N LEU A 902 41.07 9.67 37.10
CA LEU A 902 40.28 10.72 36.47
C LEU A 902 40.92 12.09 36.71
N ILE A 903 41.13 12.83 35.62
CA ILE A 903 41.71 14.19 35.63
C ILE A 903 40.79 15.09 34.81
N GLY A 904 39.96 15.90 35.48
CA GLY A 904 39.07 16.86 34.81
C GLY A 904 39.81 18.10 34.27
N PHE A 905 40.85 18.56 34.97
CA PHE A 905 41.48 19.89 34.81
C PHE A 905 40.58 21.03 35.31
N ALA A 906 40.30 22.04 34.50
CA ALA A 906 39.49 23.18 34.91
C ALA A 906 38.11 22.99 34.29
N GLY A 907 37.07 23.44 34.98
CA GLY A 907 35.70 23.07 34.62
C GLY A 907 34.92 22.82 35.89
N ALA A 908 33.63 22.58 35.77
CA ALA A 908 32.85 22.00 36.85
C ALA A 908 32.56 20.56 36.44
N ASP A 909 33.50 19.67 36.75
CA ASP A 909 33.58 18.35 36.14
C ASP A 909 32.76 17.32 36.92
N THR A 910 32.17 16.36 36.24
CA THR A 910 31.56 15.19 36.87
C THR A 910 32.53 14.01 36.75
N LEU A 911 33.14 13.61 37.86
CA LEU A 911 34.10 12.52 37.93
C LEU A 911 33.46 11.33 38.65
N ILE A 912 33.23 10.25 37.92
CA ILE A 912 32.56 9.03 38.38
C ILE A 912 33.59 7.90 38.34
N GLY A 913 34.10 7.45 39.49
CA GLY A 913 35.07 6.34 39.52
C GLY A 913 34.40 5.04 39.08
N GLY A 914 33.38 4.63 39.83
CA GLY A 914 32.61 3.44 39.53
C GLY A 914 32.94 2.31 40.48
N GLY A 915 33.37 1.17 39.97
CA GLY A 915 33.68 -0.02 40.77
C GLY A 915 35.16 -0.31 40.86
N GLY A 916 35.79 0.05 41.97
CA GLY A 916 37.19 -0.28 42.28
C GLY A 916 37.74 0.66 43.33
N VAL A 917 39.03 1.01 43.24
CA VAL A 917 39.63 2.08 44.04
C VAL A 917 40.04 3.22 43.11
N ASP A 918 39.18 4.23 43.04
CA ASP A 918 39.28 5.25 42.00
C ASP A 918 39.90 6.54 42.50
N MET A 919 40.66 7.22 41.64
CA MET A 919 41.45 8.39 41.97
C MET A 919 41.08 9.63 41.16
N ALA A 920 40.67 10.70 41.85
CA ALA A 920 40.66 12.05 41.29
C ALA A 920 42.03 12.72 41.51
N ASP A 921 42.65 13.22 40.45
CA ASP A 921 43.99 13.83 40.50
C ASP A 921 43.95 15.32 40.14
N TYR A 922 44.23 16.14 41.15
CA TYR A 922 44.28 17.60 41.06
C TYR A 922 45.70 18.18 41.04
N THR A 923 46.73 17.36 40.78
CA THR A 923 48.14 17.80 40.78
C THR A 923 48.41 18.95 39.81
N ALA A 924 47.68 19.01 38.69
CA ALA A 924 47.78 20.08 37.70
C ALA A 924 47.17 21.41 38.16
N SER A 925 46.46 21.44 39.29
CA SER A 925 45.77 22.64 39.74
C SER A 925 46.71 23.78 40.08
N THR A 926 46.35 24.97 39.62
CA THR A 926 47.11 26.21 39.87
C THR A 926 46.68 26.96 41.13
N ALA A 927 45.77 26.38 41.93
CA ALA A 927 45.37 26.87 43.24
C ALA A 927 45.04 25.70 44.18
N ALA A 928 44.77 26.01 45.45
CA ALA A 928 44.41 25.00 46.44
C ALA A 928 43.04 24.39 46.16
N VAL A 929 42.92 23.08 46.39
CA VAL A 929 41.68 22.31 46.27
C VAL A 929 41.15 21.93 47.65
N ASN A 930 39.82 21.89 47.76
CA ASN A 930 39.10 21.42 48.94
C ASN A 930 38.11 20.34 48.52
N VAL A 931 38.45 19.10 48.86
CA VAL A 931 37.73 17.90 48.42
C VAL A 931 37.24 17.14 49.64
N GLN A 932 35.96 16.81 49.65
CA GLN A 932 35.37 15.96 50.68
C GLN A 932 34.68 14.76 50.05
N LEU A 933 35.26 13.58 50.24
CA LEU A 933 34.74 12.31 49.74
C LEU A 933 33.55 11.82 50.55
N HIS A 934 32.66 11.08 49.90
CA HIS A 934 31.55 10.38 50.54
C HIS A 934 31.43 8.97 49.98
N ALA A 935 31.05 8.00 50.82
CA ALA A 935 31.07 6.59 50.45
C ALA A 935 29.99 6.20 49.41
N THR A 936 28.89 6.94 49.31
CA THR A 936 27.76 6.59 48.40
C THR A 936 27.03 7.82 47.85
N ALA A 937 27.51 9.02 48.10
CA ALA A 937 26.83 10.26 47.71
C ALA A 937 27.74 11.09 46.82
N THR A 938 27.16 11.81 45.86
CA THR A 938 27.88 12.76 45.03
C THR A 938 28.25 14.00 45.84
N THR A 939 29.49 14.46 45.71
CA THR A 939 30.02 15.56 46.51
C THR A 939 30.53 16.66 45.62
N GLN A 940 30.18 17.91 45.93
CA GLN A 940 30.75 19.05 45.23
C GLN A 940 32.06 19.46 45.89
N ALA A 941 33.18 19.35 45.15
CA ALA A 941 34.45 19.90 45.56
C ALA A 941 34.52 21.41 45.23
N VAL A 942 35.46 22.11 45.87
CA VAL A 942 35.65 23.55 45.67
C VAL A 942 37.13 23.93 45.64
N GLY A 943 37.45 25.04 44.97
CA GLY A 943 38.80 25.61 44.92
C GLY A 943 39.66 25.05 43.78
N GLY A 944 40.35 25.95 43.09
CA GLY A 944 41.27 25.60 42.02
C GLY A 944 40.58 24.89 40.87
N HIS A 945 41.12 23.73 40.51
CA HIS A 945 40.58 22.84 39.48
C HIS A 945 39.39 22.04 39.98
N ALA A 946 39.24 21.88 41.29
CA ALA A 946 38.12 21.17 41.89
C ALA A 946 36.86 22.06 42.02
N GLU A 947 36.86 23.29 41.49
CA GLU A 947 35.79 24.26 41.70
C GLU A 947 34.51 23.86 40.97
N GLY A 948 33.54 23.34 41.73
CA GLY A 948 32.24 22.94 41.20
C GLY A 948 32.15 21.47 40.81
N ASP A 949 33.27 20.73 40.84
CA ASP A 949 33.34 19.32 40.48
C ASP A 949 32.42 18.46 41.34
N LEU A 950 31.74 17.51 40.69
CA LEU A 950 30.92 16.48 41.29
C LEU A 950 31.68 15.15 41.29
N LEU A 951 32.09 14.70 42.48
CA LEU A 951 32.79 13.42 42.66
C LEU A 951 31.80 12.35 43.12
N ASN A 952 31.80 11.18 42.48
CA ASN A 952 30.98 10.02 42.84
C ASN A 952 31.81 8.74 42.73
N GLY A 953 31.79 7.90 43.77
CA GLY A 953 32.58 6.66 43.82
C GLY A 953 34.08 6.93 43.65
N ILE A 954 34.60 7.92 44.40
CA ILE A 954 36.02 8.26 44.42
C ILE A 954 36.55 7.96 45.82
N GLU A 955 37.52 7.06 45.91
CA GLU A 955 38.11 6.64 47.18
C GLU A 955 39.50 7.26 47.40
N SER A 956 40.13 7.74 46.33
CA SER A 956 41.47 8.31 46.32
C SER A 956 41.51 9.72 45.75
N VAL A 957 42.25 10.63 46.39
CA VAL A 957 42.44 12.01 45.90
C VAL A 957 43.88 12.43 46.02
N THR A 958 44.43 13.02 44.95
CA THR A 958 45.71 13.72 44.99
C THR A 958 45.49 15.23 44.93
N GLY A 959 45.99 15.93 45.94
CA GLY A 959 45.97 17.40 46.05
C GLY A 959 46.91 18.10 45.05
N SER A 960 46.79 19.42 45.05
CA SER A 960 47.55 20.33 44.21
C SER A 960 48.96 20.62 44.76
N ALA A 961 49.64 21.62 44.17
CA ALA A 961 50.88 22.15 44.72
C ALA A 961 50.68 23.22 45.83
N PHE A 962 49.44 23.50 46.22
CA PHE A 962 49.04 24.60 47.11
C PHE A 962 48.56 24.08 48.47
N ASN A 963 47.84 24.87 49.26
CA ASN A 963 47.45 24.48 50.62
C ASN A 963 46.07 23.81 50.60
N ASP A 964 46.04 22.50 50.43
CA ASP A 964 44.82 21.75 50.18
C ASP A 964 44.10 21.31 51.47
N LEU A 965 42.79 21.06 51.35
CA LEU A 965 41.97 20.40 52.37
C LEU A 965 41.36 19.14 51.75
N LEU A 966 41.81 17.97 52.18
CA LEU A 966 41.30 16.68 51.71
C LEU A 966 40.62 15.97 52.88
N VAL A 967 39.36 15.61 52.70
CA VAL A 967 38.53 14.96 53.72
C VAL A 967 38.02 13.65 53.14
N GLY A 968 38.34 12.53 53.77
CA GLY A 968 37.82 11.22 53.40
C GLY A 968 36.41 10.97 53.93
N SER A 969 35.93 9.78 53.68
CA SER A 969 34.55 9.34 53.88
C SER A 969 34.43 8.41 55.11
N THR A 970 33.42 7.54 55.13
CA THR A 970 33.34 6.45 56.11
C THR A 970 33.89 5.11 55.60
N GLY A 971 34.35 5.07 54.34
CA GLY A 971 35.05 3.93 53.73
C GLY A 971 36.56 4.08 53.82
N ALA A 972 37.32 3.08 53.34
CA ALA A 972 38.78 3.19 53.28
C ALA A 972 39.22 4.13 52.16
N ASN A 973 39.92 5.21 52.50
CA ASN A 973 40.31 6.26 51.58
C ASN A 973 41.83 6.41 51.42
N LYS A 974 42.28 6.94 50.27
CA LYS A 974 43.69 7.27 50.02
C LYS A 974 43.84 8.75 49.69
N LEU A 975 44.36 9.52 50.63
CA LEU A 975 44.54 10.96 50.48
C LEU A 975 46.02 11.30 50.30
N ILE A 976 46.38 11.97 49.21
CA ILE A 976 47.76 12.37 48.89
C ILE A 976 47.85 13.88 48.88
N SER A 977 48.72 14.46 49.71
CA SER A 977 48.70 15.89 50.01
C SER A 977 49.15 16.82 48.89
N GLY A 978 50.02 16.35 47.97
CA GLY A 978 50.75 17.25 47.09
C GLY A 978 51.81 18.10 47.84
N THR A 979 52.29 19.18 47.23
CA THR A 979 53.22 20.13 47.89
C THR A 979 52.42 21.26 48.54
N GLY A 980 52.95 21.97 49.54
CA GLY A 980 52.20 23.05 50.22
C GLY A 980 51.86 22.74 51.67
N ASN A 981 51.02 23.56 52.31
CA ASN A 981 50.60 23.35 53.70
C ASN A 981 49.21 22.72 53.74
N ASP A 982 49.15 21.39 53.72
CA ASP A 982 47.87 20.69 53.51
C ASP A 982 47.28 20.17 54.80
N THR A 983 45.98 19.93 54.75
CA THR A 983 45.21 19.29 55.81
C THR A 983 44.52 18.07 55.25
N LEU A 984 44.86 16.89 55.76
CA LEU A 984 44.26 15.61 55.39
C LEU A 984 43.48 15.08 56.60
N LEU A 985 42.20 14.80 56.41
CA LEU A 985 41.34 14.14 57.39
C LEU A 985 40.88 12.80 56.82
N GLY A 986 41.26 11.68 57.43
CA GLY A 986 40.94 10.33 56.94
C GLY A 986 39.44 10.06 56.89
N GLY A 987 38.72 10.48 57.93
CA GLY A 987 37.31 10.14 58.09
C GLY A 987 37.17 8.94 59.01
N SER A 988 36.25 8.02 58.74
CA SER A 988 36.24 6.70 59.40
C SER A 988 36.64 5.64 58.38
N GLY A 989 37.34 4.59 58.78
CA GLY A 989 37.81 3.58 57.83
C GLY A 989 39.27 3.23 58.10
N ASN A 990 39.87 2.39 57.26
CA ASN A 990 41.30 2.16 57.31
C ASN A 990 41.94 3.01 56.21
N ASP A 991 42.34 4.23 56.54
CA ASP A 991 42.75 5.22 55.56
C ASP A 991 44.26 5.25 55.34
N ILE A 992 44.67 5.68 54.15
CA ILE A 992 46.07 5.93 53.81
C ILE A 992 46.25 7.42 53.58
N LEU A 993 46.89 8.09 54.54
CA LEU A 993 47.19 9.52 54.45
C LEU A 993 48.66 9.71 54.09
N SER A 994 48.90 10.19 52.87
CA SER A 994 50.21 10.33 52.27
C SER A 994 50.67 11.79 52.25
N ALA A 995 51.64 12.12 53.11
CA ALA A 995 52.26 13.44 53.15
C ALA A 995 53.47 13.51 52.21
N THR A 996 53.34 14.30 51.14
CA THR A 996 54.37 14.45 50.11
C THR A 996 55.21 15.72 50.26
N GLY A 997 56.46 15.69 49.78
CA GLY A 997 57.36 16.84 49.82
C GLY A 997 58.81 16.45 49.49
N THR A 998 59.63 17.41 49.08
CA THR A 998 61.02 17.15 48.63
C THR A 998 62.07 17.39 49.73
N SER A 999 61.68 18.00 50.85
CA SER A 999 62.53 18.24 52.03
C SER A 999 61.70 18.51 53.28
N ALA A 1000 62.33 18.53 54.46
CA ALA A 1000 61.65 18.85 55.72
C ALA A 1000 61.03 20.26 55.75
N ALA A 1001 61.45 21.16 54.84
CA ALA A 1001 60.90 22.51 54.69
C ALA A 1001 59.78 22.62 53.64
N SER A 1002 59.40 21.53 52.98
CA SER A 1002 58.52 21.49 51.79
C SER A 1002 57.03 21.70 52.07
N GLY A 1003 56.69 22.47 53.11
CA GLY A 1003 55.33 22.70 53.58
C GLY A 1003 54.99 21.95 54.88
N GLN A 1004 53.99 22.45 55.60
CA GLN A 1004 53.48 21.93 56.86
C GLN A 1004 52.20 21.13 56.63
N LYS A 1005 52.25 19.81 56.81
CA LYS A 1005 51.10 18.93 56.64
C LYS A 1005 50.44 18.64 57.98
N GLN A 1006 49.12 18.74 58.04
CA GLN A 1006 48.31 18.33 59.19
C GLN A 1006 47.56 17.07 58.80
N LEU A 1007 47.83 15.96 59.48
CA LEU A 1007 47.24 14.67 59.21
C LEU A 1007 46.38 14.27 60.41
N PHE A 1008 45.14 13.94 60.13
CA PHE A 1008 44.16 13.46 61.11
C PHE A 1008 43.68 12.10 60.60
N GLY A 1009 43.86 11.06 61.40
CA GLY A 1009 43.24 9.76 61.16
C GLY A 1009 41.76 9.86 61.50
N ASP A 1010 41.33 9.18 62.57
CA ASP A 1010 39.92 9.13 62.96
C ASP A 1010 39.64 9.27 64.47
N GLY A 1011 40.21 10.28 65.12
CA GLY A 1011 40.05 10.50 66.55
C GLY A 1011 39.17 11.70 66.94
N VAL A 1012 38.11 11.32 67.66
CA VAL A 1012 37.39 12.12 68.66
C VAL A 1012 36.86 13.48 68.20
N ASN A 1013 35.75 13.46 67.45
CA ASN A 1013 34.57 14.35 67.60
C ASN A 1013 33.42 14.08 66.60
N ASP A 1014 33.47 13.02 65.78
CA ASP A 1014 32.46 12.72 64.75
C ASP A 1014 31.51 11.56 65.11
N GLY A 1015 31.88 10.68 66.05
CA GLY A 1015 31.03 9.59 66.55
C GLY A 1015 31.10 8.28 65.74
N GLY A 1016 32.11 8.09 64.89
CA GLY A 1016 32.37 6.85 64.14
C GLY A 1016 33.05 5.72 64.93
N THR A 1017 33.21 4.54 64.31
CA THR A 1017 33.99 3.41 64.86
C THR A 1017 35.41 3.54 64.35
N ALA A 1018 36.41 3.60 65.23
CA ALA A 1018 37.80 3.80 64.82
C ALA A 1018 38.32 2.63 63.95
N GLY A 1019 38.87 2.93 62.78
CA GLY A 1019 39.65 2.03 61.94
C GLY A 1019 41.15 2.13 62.24
N VAL A 1020 41.95 1.56 61.35
CA VAL A 1020 43.41 1.45 61.49
C VAL A 1020 44.06 2.15 60.30
N ASP A 1021 44.48 3.39 60.53
CA ASP A 1021 45.05 4.26 59.51
C ASP A 1021 46.55 4.02 59.28
N GLN A 1022 47.00 4.37 58.08
CA GLN A 1022 48.40 4.40 57.69
C GLN A 1022 48.82 5.82 57.29
N PHE A 1023 49.73 6.40 58.07
CA PHE A 1023 50.37 7.67 57.75
C PHE A 1023 51.67 7.43 56.99
N ARG A 1024 51.67 7.68 55.68
CA ARG A 1024 52.84 7.52 54.81
C ARG A 1024 53.54 8.85 54.63
N ILE A 1025 54.76 8.97 55.13
CA ILE A 1025 55.50 10.23 55.15
C ILE A 1025 56.64 10.18 54.13
N PHE A 1026 56.47 10.92 53.04
CA PHE A 1026 57.45 11.06 51.97
C PHE A 1026 58.31 12.33 52.10
N GLY A 1027 57.80 13.38 52.75
CA GLY A 1027 58.57 14.60 53.01
C GLY A 1027 57.80 15.66 53.80
N GLY A 1028 58.39 16.85 53.96
CA GLY A 1028 57.74 17.98 54.63
C GLY A 1028 57.87 18.02 56.16
N THR A 1029 57.25 19.02 56.78
CA THR A 1029 57.04 19.06 58.23
C THR A 1029 55.63 18.57 58.51
N ASN A 1030 55.49 17.46 59.24
CA ASN A 1030 54.22 16.75 59.34
C ASN A 1030 53.74 16.73 60.79
N PHE A 1031 52.46 16.99 61.01
CA PHE A 1031 51.80 16.95 62.30
C PHE A 1031 50.70 15.91 62.24
N ILE A 1032 50.97 14.70 62.73
CA ILE A 1032 49.97 13.65 62.92
C ILE A 1032 49.27 13.98 64.23
N ARG A 1033 48.08 14.56 64.13
CA ARG A 1033 47.42 15.22 65.26
C ARG A 1033 46.57 14.28 66.10
N ASP A 1034 46.32 13.11 65.57
CA ASP A 1034 45.23 12.26 66.00
C ASP A 1034 45.59 10.79 65.89
N TYR A 1035 46.74 10.46 66.48
CA TYR A 1035 47.29 9.11 66.43
C TYR A 1035 46.63 8.22 67.49
N GLN A 1036 46.19 7.04 67.09
CA GLN A 1036 45.69 5.98 67.96
C GLN A 1036 46.62 4.76 67.95
N THR A 1037 46.57 3.98 69.03
CA THR A 1037 47.41 2.77 69.13
C THR A 1037 46.95 1.71 68.13
N GLY A 1038 47.86 1.24 67.28
CA GLY A 1038 47.58 0.29 66.21
C GLY A 1038 47.62 0.90 64.80
N GLU A 1039 47.60 2.23 64.67
CA GLU A 1039 47.79 2.93 63.40
C GLU A 1039 49.28 2.99 63.03
N ASP A 1040 49.59 2.75 61.75
CA ASP A 1040 50.98 2.68 61.29
C ASP A 1040 51.48 4.06 60.84
N VAL A 1041 52.65 4.47 61.31
CA VAL A 1041 53.41 5.61 60.75
C VAL A 1041 54.61 5.08 60.00
N ILE A 1042 54.57 5.22 58.68
CA ILE A 1042 55.59 4.70 57.77
C ILE A 1042 56.42 5.87 57.23
N LEU A 1043 57.71 5.86 57.55
CA LEU A 1043 58.65 6.89 57.12
C LEU A 1043 59.48 6.41 55.92
N ASN A 1044 59.69 7.29 54.95
CA ASN A 1044 60.51 6.99 53.77
C ASN A 1044 62.04 7.12 53.99
N SER A 1045 62.47 7.57 55.17
CA SER A 1045 63.89 7.73 55.48
C SER A 1045 64.20 7.32 56.91
N SER A 1046 65.42 6.82 57.13
CA SER A 1046 65.89 6.51 58.48
C SER A 1046 66.00 7.77 59.33
N LEU A 1047 65.71 7.64 60.62
CA LEU A 1047 65.84 8.75 61.56
C LEU A 1047 67.31 9.13 61.76
N THR A 1048 67.55 10.44 61.76
CA THR A 1048 68.88 11.04 62.03
C THR A 1048 69.18 11.15 63.52
N SER A 1049 68.17 10.95 64.38
CA SER A 1049 68.26 10.92 65.82
C SER A 1049 67.17 10.03 66.42
N ASN A 1050 67.37 9.56 67.65
CA ASN A 1050 66.34 8.77 68.34
C ASN A 1050 65.07 9.61 68.54
N PRO A 1051 63.87 9.00 68.44
CA PRO A 1051 62.61 9.65 68.78
C PRO A 1051 62.68 10.33 70.15
N SER A 1052 62.22 11.57 70.23
CA SER A 1052 62.25 12.35 71.49
C SER A 1052 60.91 13.00 71.78
N LEU A 1053 60.54 13.04 73.07
CA LEU A 1053 59.31 13.69 73.51
C LEU A 1053 59.54 15.20 73.60
N VAL A 1054 58.75 15.97 72.86
CA VAL A 1054 58.78 17.43 72.84
C VAL A 1054 57.43 18.00 73.24
N ALA A 1055 57.43 19.22 73.77
CA ALA A 1055 56.21 20.01 73.94
C ALA A 1055 56.11 21.01 72.78
N ILE A 1056 55.09 20.86 71.94
CA ILE A 1056 54.87 21.73 70.78
C ILE A 1056 53.62 22.58 70.98
N GLY A 1057 53.62 23.80 70.48
CA GLY A 1057 52.46 24.71 70.53
C GLY A 1057 51.74 24.71 69.19
N LEU A 1058 50.47 24.30 69.17
CA LEU A 1058 49.64 24.27 67.97
C LEU A 1058 48.30 24.94 68.27
N SER A 1059 47.94 25.94 67.47
CA SER A 1059 46.67 26.68 67.60
C SER A 1059 46.39 27.20 69.04
N GLY A 1060 47.43 27.60 69.77
CA GLY A 1060 47.31 28.14 71.14
C GLY A 1060 47.24 27.09 72.26
N VAL A 1061 47.27 25.80 71.95
CA VAL A 1061 47.32 24.70 72.92
C VAL A 1061 48.69 24.02 72.86
N SER A 1062 49.25 23.65 74.01
CA SER A 1062 50.53 22.95 74.08
C SER A 1062 50.31 21.44 74.22
N TYR A 1063 50.93 20.66 73.34
CA TYR A 1063 50.78 19.22 73.22
C TYR A 1063 52.10 18.49 73.48
N TYR A 1064 52.02 17.28 74.01
CA TYR A 1064 53.13 16.33 74.01
C TYR A 1064 53.16 15.57 72.68
N ALA A 1065 54.30 15.57 72.01
CA ALA A 1065 54.48 14.89 70.73
C ALA A 1065 55.84 14.17 70.63
N ALA A 1066 55.89 13.07 69.89
CA ALA A 1066 57.15 12.46 69.45
C ALA A 1066 57.69 13.25 68.26
N SER A 1067 58.93 13.74 68.37
CA SER A 1067 59.66 14.35 67.27
C SER A 1067 60.50 13.29 66.55
N LEU A 1068 60.24 13.12 65.26
CA LEU A 1068 60.89 12.17 64.35
C LEU A 1068 61.56 12.94 63.21
N THR A 1069 62.88 12.99 63.20
CA THR A 1069 63.65 13.77 62.20
C THR A 1069 64.38 12.83 61.23
N GLY A 1070 63.97 12.82 59.98
CA GLY A 1070 64.62 12.11 58.88
C GLY A 1070 65.40 13.05 57.97
N THR A 1071 65.91 12.54 56.84
CA THR A 1071 66.61 13.36 55.84
C THR A 1071 65.65 14.16 54.96
N THR A 1072 64.41 13.68 54.81
CA THR A 1072 63.38 14.24 53.92
C THR A 1072 62.21 14.85 54.70
N HIS A 1073 62.05 14.54 55.98
CA HIS A 1073 60.89 14.93 56.78
C HIS A 1073 61.24 15.35 58.21
N GLN A 1074 60.36 16.17 58.80
CA GLN A 1074 60.30 16.41 60.24
C GLN A 1074 58.87 16.12 60.69
N THR A 1075 58.67 15.01 61.40
CA THR A 1075 57.32 14.54 61.77
C THR A 1075 57.11 14.65 63.27
N TYR A 1076 55.94 15.15 63.65
CA TYR A 1076 55.48 15.24 65.03
C TYR A 1076 54.23 14.39 65.18
N VAL A 1077 54.31 13.34 66.00
CA VAL A 1077 53.16 12.48 66.34
C VAL A 1077 52.62 12.92 67.69
N ILE A 1078 51.39 13.43 67.72
CA ILE A 1078 50.80 14.05 68.90
C ILE A 1078 50.08 13.00 69.75
N PHE A 1079 50.42 12.92 71.04
CA PHE A 1079 49.76 12.00 71.97
C PHE A 1079 48.63 12.66 72.77
N GLY A 1080 48.65 13.99 72.94
CA GLY A 1080 47.61 14.73 73.62
C GLY A 1080 48.09 16.03 74.27
N ALA A 1081 47.14 16.85 74.74
CA ALA A 1081 47.44 18.14 75.35
C ALA A 1081 48.20 17.97 76.68
N THR A 1082 49.17 18.85 76.94
CA THR A 1082 49.93 18.90 78.21
C THR A 1082 49.05 19.16 79.45
N SER A 1083 47.82 19.64 79.25
CA SER A 1083 46.79 19.77 80.29
C SER A 1083 46.04 18.47 80.58
N ALA A 1084 46.05 17.50 79.65
CA ALA A 1084 45.30 16.25 79.72
C ALA A 1084 46.20 15.04 80.03
N LEU A 1085 47.49 15.09 79.69
CA LEU A 1085 48.46 14.04 79.94
C LEU A 1085 49.60 14.52 80.83
N THR A 1086 50.05 13.68 81.75
CA THR A 1086 51.33 13.88 82.45
C THR A 1086 52.50 13.51 81.54
N SER A 1087 53.67 14.12 81.76
CA SER A 1087 54.88 13.78 81.01
C SER A 1087 55.23 12.29 81.05
N ALA A 1088 54.95 11.58 82.16
CA ALA A 1088 55.19 10.14 82.26
C ALA A 1088 54.24 9.30 81.38
N GLN A 1089 52.96 9.70 81.28
CA GLN A 1089 52.00 9.05 80.38
C GLN A 1089 52.40 9.28 78.92
N ALA A 1090 52.83 10.49 78.56
CA ALA A 1090 53.28 10.79 77.20
C ALA A 1090 54.56 10.03 76.80
N VAL A 1091 55.51 9.82 77.73
CA VAL A 1091 56.70 8.97 77.48
C VAL A 1091 56.30 7.50 77.25
N ALA A 1092 55.30 7.00 77.98
CA ALA A 1092 54.79 5.65 77.79
C ALA A 1092 54.15 5.51 76.39
N SER A 1093 53.27 6.43 75.99
CA SER A 1093 52.67 6.47 74.65
C SER A 1093 53.73 6.51 73.54
N MET A 1094 54.77 7.36 73.67
CA MET A 1094 55.88 7.41 72.73
C MET A 1094 56.64 6.08 72.63
N THR A 1095 56.87 5.41 73.76
CA THR A 1095 57.59 4.13 73.78
C THR A 1095 56.80 3.04 73.08
N THR A 1096 55.48 2.99 73.32
CA THR A 1096 54.56 2.06 72.66
C THR A 1096 54.52 2.31 71.16
N PHE A 1097 54.31 3.56 70.74
CA PHE A 1097 54.33 3.97 69.34
C PHE A 1097 55.61 3.52 68.62
N VAL A 1098 56.79 3.86 69.17
CA VAL A 1098 58.08 3.52 68.55
C VAL A 1098 58.31 2.01 68.42
N GLN A 1099 57.73 1.20 69.31
CA GLN A 1099 57.93 -0.25 69.29
C GLN A 1099 57.00 -0.99 68.33
N ASN A 1100 55.77 -0.52 68.18
CA ASN A 1100 54.71 -1.29 67.54
C ASN A 1100 54.26 -0.69 66.20
N ASP A 1101 54.31 0.64 66.07
CA ASP A 1101 53.52 1.38 65.09
C ASP A 1101 54.40 2.29 64.21
N LEU A 1102 55.70 2.43 64.52
CA LEU A 1102 56.66 3.19 63.73
C LEU A 1102 57.48 2.28 62.81
N PHE A 1103 57.31 2.47 61.50
CA PHE A 1103 58.04 1.73 60.47
C PHE A 1103 58.89 2.66 59.62
N VAL A 1104 60.02 2.16 59.13
CA VAL A 1104 60.85 2.83 58.14
C VAL A 1104 60.91 1.93 56.92
N ASP A 1105 60.30 2.40 55.82
CA ASP A 1105 60.40 1.75 54.52
C ASP A 1105 61.10 2.71 53.55
N VAL A 1106 62.40 2.48 53.34
CA VAL A 1106 63.21 3.31 52.43
C VAL A 1106 62.84 3.11 50.96
N ASN A 1107 62.11 2.05 50.63
CA ASN A 1107 61.67 1.78 49.26
C ASN A 1107 60.31 2.43 48.97
N LEU A 1108 59.62 2.96 49.98
CA LEU A 1108 58.34 3.64 49.82
C LEU A 1108 58.39 4.80 48.81
N ILE A 1109 59.56 5.39 48.54
CA ILE A 1109 59.77 6.48 47.56
C ILE A 1109 59.62 6.02 46.10
N ALA A 1110 59.96 4.76 45.81
CA ALA A 1110 59.94 4.20 44.46
C ALA A 1110 58.57 3.61 44.15
#